data_AF-A0A6L9QC37-F1
#
_entry.id   AF-A0A6L9QC37-F1
#
_cell.length_a   1.000
_cell.length_b   1.000
_cell.length_c   1.000
_cell.angle_alpha   90.00
_cell.angle_beta   90.00
_cell.angle_gamma   90.00
#
_symmetry.space_group_name_H-M   'P 1'
#
loop_
_entity.id
_entity.type
_entity.pdbx_description
1 polymer ?
#
loop_
_entity_poly.entity_id
_entity_poly.type
_entity_poly.pdbx_seq_one_letter_code
_entity_poly.pdbx_strand_id
1 'polypeptide(L)'
;MDGGRGGGRGATRFGPNGLGGLAATQLVLGIGCLMVWTFLFGVVVEEVAATGRAAKGEGIPGTFTAQSEACAKSNCSWYGTFTTDGFFELTPERVELRGDGGRSIGVGEAIPALDVGSGSFVQAKGGSPEWGEPLGVGFLAALAGSFGFGLTAMVMWGVYWTRAAPASRRRSVRKHGGPRVRGLAERDRWVWSARPGTSMVRVRVARSAGRTLAAFVGLFLLAAWLVVFELVWAEFNQAPTRTELAGALWYPVFGVVLAGVAVQTFRLVLLRPRMWVTDDEIVIWDALLLWKVLRIPRAGIAAIHYGDEPRRREIEDGVLQLTPFREQLNLTLEMRDDVSLPARRLRWGNWFWVMSTLRDLKPRTDMPQRGLRAHWLSLRVKEPRRVATDLDHWLAEDEALPSPEFAPIDHAYYGTVRTHHGVGTARVKIKGTLPQPVLAEFGYDGPGTLRAWLRRTEFGRGTRVAVCGPEAPSATIVLDDRPVFGKTLAKRYLHVESEGPWTVTISGPDRAREFTGSATGSGAEVLSYRGAAGIAVLTCPDGEPHQVRLYGPNLVALPGCDPVASTAAGGRPSMADRSTFALPAQAVLQIRTAGAHWRIDVTPLEQADADGPGRVRPFDRSIAGDRTAVVRYLGPPGPVLFRGGDAFGVLELDAALTPVRTLATPDDDDTEFHLRTHTLLQVTGGHGTWSLKEAHLADRKRR
;
A
#
# COMPACT_ATOMS: atom_id res chain seq x y z
N MET A 1 45.07 -20.91 -6.84
CA MET A 1 44.19 -21.79 -7.64
C MET A 1 42.79 -21.59 -7.09
N ASP A 2 41.83 -20.94 -7.73
CA ASP A 2 41.73 -20.36 -9.05
C ASP A 2 41.00 -19.02 -8.96
N GLY A 3 41.48 -18.03 -9.73
CA GLY A 3 40.86 -16.73 -9.87
C GLY A 3 39.75 -16.75 -10.91
N GLY A 4 38.62 -16.10 -10.60
CA GLY A 4 37.50 -15.93 -11.52
C GLY A 4 36.97 -14.50 -11.47
N ARG A 5 37.55 -13.62 -12.29
CA ARG A 5 36.96 -12.34 -12.68
C ARG A 5 35.59 -12.58 -13.31
N GLY A 6 34.56 -11.89 -12.82
CA GLY A 6 33.24 -11.83 -13.43
C GLY A 6 32.64 -10.44 -13.26
N GLY A 7 33.17 -9.47 -14.01
CA GLY A 7 32.57 -8.13 -14.12
C GLY A 7 31.21 -8.22 -14.82
N GLY A 8 30.13 -8.09 -14.05
CA GLY A 8 28.77 -7.93 -14.55
C GLY A 8 28.38 -6.46 -14.53
N ARG A 9 28.67 -5.74 -15.62
CA ARG A 9 28.02 -4.46 -15.94
C ARG A 9 26.51 -4.67 -15.90
N GLY A 10 25.87 -4.12 -14.87
CA GLY A 10 24.43 -3.89 -14.85
C GLY A 10 24.07 -2.78 -15.82
N ALA A 11 24.24 -3.03 -17.12
CA ALA A 11 23.55 -2.31 -18.17
C ALA A 11 22.06 -2.55 -17.94
N THR A 12 21.39 -1.59 -17.31
CA THR A 12 19.94 -1.52 -17.30
C THR A 12 19.50 -1.36 -18.74
N ARG A 13 19.15 -2.49 -19.34
CA ARG A 13 18.43 -2.58 -20.61
C ARG A 13 17.23 -1.63 -20.54
N PHE A 14 17.35 -0.49 -21.18
CA PHE A 14 16.21 0.21 -21.77
C PHE A 14 15.64 -0.70 -22.86
N GLY A 15 14.86 -1.70 -22.45
CA GLY A 15 14.11 -2.53 -23.38
C GLY A 15 12.99 -1.70 -24.03
N PRO A 16 12.66 -1.95 -25.31
CA PRO A 16 11.56 -1.29 -26.04
C PRO A 16 10.15 -1.58 -25.47
N ASN A 17 10.05 -2.25 -24.32
CA ASN A 17 8.82 -2.45 -23.56
C ASN A 17 8.27 -1.15 -22.92
N GLY A 18 8.93 -0.01 -23.18
CA GLY A 18 8.55 1.35 -22.77
C GLY A 18 7.51 2.06 -23.65
N LEU A 19 6.81 1.35 -24.55
CA LEU A 19 5.70 1.90 -25.33
C LEU A 19 4.46 2.16 -24.46
N GLY A 20 4.54 3.22 -23.64
CA GLY A 20 3.35 3.99 -23.23
C GLY A 20 2.61 4.63 -24.42
N GLY A 21 3.07 4.40 -25.65
CA GLY A 21 2.46 4.80 -26.90
C GLY A 21 1.84 3.63 -27.67
N LEU A 22 0.93 2.86 -27.08
CA LEU A 22 0.03 2.01 -27.87
C LEU A 22 -1.27 2.76 -28.15
N ALA A 23 -2.07 3.13 -27.14
CA ALA A 23 -3.35 3.79 -27.43
C ALA A 23 -3.20 5.18 -28.10
N ALA A 24 -2.29 6.03 -27.60
CA ALA A 24 -2.08 7.35 -28.19
C ALA A 24 -1.50 7.26 -29.61
N THR A 25 -0.52 6.38 -29.82
CA THR A 25 0.06 6.13 -31.14
C THR A 25 -0.92 5.45 -32.07
N GLN A 26 -1.76 4.52 -31.59
CA GLN A 26 -2.84 3.90 -32.36
C GLN A 26 -3.90 4.92 -32.75
N LEU A 27 -4.21 5.89 -31.87
CA LEU A 27 -5.12 6.97 -32.22
C LEU A 27 -4.49 7.90 -33.28
N VAL A 28 -3.22 8.27 -33.12
CA VAL A 28 -2.49 9.10 -34.10
C VAL A 28 -2.31 8.39 -35.43
N LEU A 29 -1.88 7.12 -35.44
CA LEU A 29 -1.78 6.27 -36.63
C LEU A 29 -3.16 6.06 -37.25
N GLY A 30 -4.17 5.79 -36.43
CA GLY A 30 -5.54 5.58 -36.87
C GLY A 30 -6.06 6.77 -37.64
N ILE A 31 -5.89 7.97 -37.09
CA ILE A 31 -6.36 9.16 -37.79
C ILE A 31 -5.43 9.55 -38.95
N GLY A 32 -4.12 9.34 -38.84
CA GLY A 32 -3.20 9.50 -39.97
C GLY A 32 -3.61 8.63 -41.16
N CYS A 33 -3.99 7.37 -40.92
CA CYS A 33 -4.53 6.47 -41.95
C CYS A 33 -5.88 6.95 -42.50
N LEU A 34 -6.75 7.53 -41.67
CA LEU A 34 -8.01 8.15 -42.14
C LEU A 34 -7.76 9.37 -43.04
N MET A 35 -6.75 10.19 -42.74
CA MET A 35 -6.35 11.31 -43.59
C MET A 35 -5.83 10.81 -44.95
N VAL A 36 -4.92 9.83 -44.94
CA VAL A 36 -4.41 9.19 -46.17
C VAL A 36 -5.56 8.58 -46.98
N TRP A 37 -6.52 7.92 -46.31
CA TRP A 37 -7.71 7.39 -46.96
C TRP A 37 -8.53 8.47 -47.66
N THR A 38 -8.83 9.60 -46.99
CA THR A 38 -9.61 10.68 -47.60
C THR A 38 -8.95 11.25 -48.85
N PHE A 39 -7.61 11.35 -48.86
CA PHE A 39 -6.85 11.83 -50.01
C PHE A 39 -6.87 10.81 -51.15
N LEU A 40 -6.50 9.56 -50.89
CA LEU A 40 -6.49 8.49 -51.90
C LEU A 40 -7.89 8.24 -52.47
N PHE A 41 -8.93 8.29 -51.63
CA PHE A 41 -10.31 8.12 -52.06
C PHE A 41 -10.74 9.24 -53.03
N GLY A 42 -10.29 10.48 -52.79
CA GLY A 42 -10.52 11.59 -53.69
C GLY A 42 -9.96 11.35 -55.09
N VAL A 43 -8.69 10.97 -55.18
CA VAL A 43 -8.01 10.63 -56.44
C VAL A 43 -8.75 9.50 -57.17
N VAL A 44 -9.16 8.46 -56.44
CA VAL A 44 -9.88 7.31 -57.01
C VAL A 44 -11.22 7.72 -57.58
N VAL A 45 -11.98 8.59 -56.90
CA VAL A 45 -13.28 9.05 -57.39
C VAL A 45 -13.13 9.84 -58.69
N GLU A 46 -12.13 10.71 -58.79
CA GLU A 46 -11.86 11.49 -60.00
C GLU A 46 -11.41 10.59 -61.17
N GLU A 47 -10.44 9.71 -60.95
CA GLU A 47 -9.95 8.76 -61.94
C GLU A 47 -11.05 7.79 -62.40
N VAL A 48 -11.82 7.18 -61.47
CA VAL A 48 -12.94 6.28 -61.82
C VAL A 48 -14.02 7.01 -62.63
N ALA A 49 -14.31 8.27 -62.31
CA ALA A 49 -15.26 9.07 -63.07
C ALA A 49 -14.75 9.39 -64.48
N ALA A 50 -13.46 9.68 -64.64
CA ALA A 50 -12.81 9.92 -65.92
C ALA A 50 -12.75 8.63 -66.78
N THR A 51 -12.27 7.51 -66.22
CA THR A 51 -12.24 6.20 -66.88
C THR A 51 -13.66 5.71 -67.21
N GLY A 52 -14.65 6.01 -66.37
CA GLY A 52 -16.06 5.71 -66.62
C GLY A 52 -16.64 6.50 -67.80
N ARG A 53 -16.28 7.78 -67.96
CA ARG A 53 -16.61 8.58 -69.15
C ARG A 53 -15.90 8.04 -70.40
N ALA A 54 -14.62 7.71 -70.27
CA ALA A 54 -13.83 7.06 -71.32
C ALA A 54 -14.49 5.77 -71.84
N ALA A 55 -14.94 4.90 -70.94
CA ALA A 55 -15.61 3.64 -71.25
C ALA A 55 -16.95 3.83 -72.02
N LYS A 56 -17.62 4.96 -71.79
CA LYS A 56 -18.84 5.35 -72.52
C LYS A 56 -18.55 6.09 -73.83
N GLY A 57 -17.28 6.40 -74.12
CA GLY A 57 -16.89 7.26 -75.24
C GLY A 57 -17.28 8.72 -75.05
N GLU A 58 -17.50 9.15 -73.81
CA GLU A 58 -17.83 10.54 -73.45
C GLU A 58 -16.54 11.34 -73.21
N GLY A 59 -16.43 12.52 -73.82
CA GLY A 59 -15.29 13.42 -73.67
C GLY A 59 -15.26 14.51 -74.74
N ILE A 60 -14.38 15.50 -74.59
CA ILE A 60 -14.17 16.53 -75.62
C ILE A 60 -13.17 15.96 -76.64
N PRO A 61 -13.53 15.85 -77.93
CA PRO A 61 -12.60 15.36 -78.94
C PRO A 61 -11.45 16.34 -79.17
N GLY A 62 -10.28 15.77 -79.44
CA GLY A 62 -9.07 16.51 -79.77
C GLY A 62 -7.97 15.61 -80.30
N THR A 63 -6.79 16.19 -80.45
CA THR A 63 -5.60 15.50 -80.95
C THR A 63 -4.51 15.49 -79.89
N PHE A 64 -4.05 14.30 -79.53
CA PHE A 64 -2.88 14.09 -78.69
C PHE A 64 -1.62 13.99 -79.55
N THR A 65 -0.56 14.71 -79.20
CA THR A 65 0.74 14.62 -79.86
C THR A 65 1.75 14.03 -78.90
N ALA A 66 2.25 12.84 -79.23
CA ALA A 66 3.22 12.12 -78.40
C ALA A 66 4.56 12.87 -78.33
N GLN A 67 5.08 13.10 -77.11
CA GLN A 67 6.36 13.80 -76.92
C GLN A 67 7.42 12.90 -76.29
N SER A 68 7.05 12.09 -75.30
CA SER A 68 7.98 11.21 -74.60
C SER A 68 7.32 9.91 -74.17
N GLU A 69 8.06 8.82 -74.24
CA GLU A 69 7.66 7.51 -73.73
C GLU A 69 8.35 7.24 -72.38
N ALA A 70 7.60 6.73 -71.41
CA ALA A 70 8.15 6.24 -70.16
C ALA A 70 7.78 4.77 -69.95
N CYS A 71 8.77 3.89 -69.92
CA CYS A 71 8.58 2.44 -69.76
C CYS A 71 8.91 1.98 -68.34
N ALA A 72 7.98 1.26 -67.71
CA ALA A 72 8.16 0.61 -66.41
C ALA A 72 7.88 -0.90 -66.52
N LYS A 73 8.94 -1.72 -66.36
CA LYS A 73 8.97 -3.20 -66.38
C LYS A 73 8.32 -3.90 -67.57
N SER A 74 7.02 -3.71 -67.83
CA SER A 74 6.25 -4.34 -68.90
C SER A 74 5.30 -3.40 -69.64
N ASN A 75 5.10 -2.17 -69.16
CA ASN A 75 4.15 -1.24 -69.75
C ASN A 75 4.87 0.07 -70.07
N CYS A 76 4.64 0.61 -71.27
CA CYS A 76 5.11 1.93 -71.67
C CYS A 76 3.92 2.88 -71.73
N SER A 77 4.06 4.05 -71.11
CA SER A 77 3.08 5.12 -71.13
C SER A 77 3.60 6.26 -72.00
N TRP A 78 2.72 6.83 -72.82
CA TRP A 78 3.04 7.98 -73.68
C TRP A 78 2.58 9.28 -73.04
N TYR A 79 3.46 10.26 -73.01
CA TYR A 79 3.19 11.61 -72.49
C TYR A 79 3.34 12.63 -73.60
N GLY A 80 2.48 13.64 -73.60
CA GLY A 80 2.43 14.62 -74.69
C GLY A 80 1.54 15.82 -74.43
N THR A 81 1.24 16.54 -75.51
CA THR A 81 0.30 17.67 -75.51
C THR A 81 -1.00 17.24 -76.13
N PHE A 82 -2.12 17.67 -75.56
CA PHE A 82 -3.44 17.46 -76.15
C PHE A 82 -4.04 18.80 -76.58
N THR A 83 -4.65 18.83 -77.76
CA THR A 83 -5.29 20.02 -78.32
C THR A 83 -6.75 19.71 -78.62
N THR A 84 -7.68 20.43 -78.00
CA THR A 84 -9.13 20.26 -78.20
C THR A 84 -9.61 20.77 -79.56
N ASP A 85 -10.55 20.08 -80.22
CA ASP A 85 -11.11 20.46 -81.55
C ASP A 85 -12.14 21.62 -81.48
N GLY A 86 -12.01 22.54 -80.51
CA GLY A 86 -13.01 23.58 -80.18
C GLY A 86 -12.56 25.03 -80.45
N PHE A 87 -13.51 25.97 -80.41
CA PHE A 87 -13.26 27.42 -80.54
C PHE A 87 -12.36 28.02 -79.45
N PHE A 88 -12.24 27.34 -78.30
CA PHE A 88 -11.29 27.68 -77.24
C PHE A 88 -10.26 26.55 -77.18
N GLU A 89 -9.09 26.81 -77.75
CA GLU A 89 -7.99 25.85 -77.80
C GLU A 89 -7.37 25.75 -76.39
N LEU A 90 -7.70 24.67 -75.68
CA LEU A 90 -7.02 24.29 -74.44
C LEU A 90 -5.92 23.30 -74.81
N THR A 91 -4.69 23.64 -74.41
CA THR A 91 -3.50 22.84 -74.70
C THR A 91 -2.85 22.35 -73.39
N PRO A 92 -3.46 21.37 -72.68
CA PRO A 92 -2.80 20.78 -71.53
C PRO A 92 -1.49 20.09 -71.95
N GLU A 93 -0.40 20.50 -71.30
CA GLU A 93 0.94 19.92 -71.48
C GLU A 93 1.15 18.73 -70.53
N ARG A 94 1.93 17.74 -70.97
CA ARG A 94 2.32 16.54 -70.20
C ARG A 94 1.15 15.65 -69.74
N VAL A 95 0.15 15.47 -70.58
CA VAL A 95 -0.92 14.49 -70.32
C VAL A 95 -0.50 13.09 -70.79
N GLU A 96 -0.92 12.06 -70.06
CA GLU A 96 -0.72 10.65 -70.43
C GLU A 96 -1.78 10.22 -71.46
N LEU A 97 -1.39 9.48 -72.50
CA LEU A 97 -2.32 8.82 -73.42
C LEU A 97 -2.62 7.40 -72.92
N ARG A 98 -3.90 7.11 -72.66
CA ARG A 98 -4.39 5.77 -72.28
C ARG A 98 -5.23 5.12 -73.36
N GLY A 99 -5.28 3.79 -73.37
CA GLY A 99 -6.11 3.01 -74.29
C GLY A 99 -5.54 2.87 -75.70
N ASP A 100 -4.23 3.04 -75.87
CA ASP A 100 -3.54 2.88 -77.16
C ASP A 100 -3.52 1.41 -77.65
N GLY A 101 -3.86 0.46 -76.78
CA GLY A 101 -3.87 -0.96 -77.07
C GLY A 101 -2.47 -1.55 -77.28
N GLY A 102 -1.43 -0.91 -76.74
CA GLY A 102 -0.03 -1.32 -76.92
C GLY A 102 0.49 -1.11 -78.34
N ARG A 103 -0.10 -0.18 -79.10
CA ARG A 103 0.41 0.21 -80.42
C ARG A 103 1.75 0.93 -80.27
N SER A 104 2.69 0.65 -81.17
CA SER A 104 3.94 1.41 -81.24
C SER A 104 3.66 2.81 -81.76
N ILE A 105 3.72 3.80 -80.88
CA ILE A 105 3.52 5.21 -81.19
C ILE A 105 4.89 5.86 -81.44
N GLY A 106 4.99 6.73 -82.44
CA GLY A 106 6.18 7.53 -82.70
C GLY A 106 6.16 8.87 -81.96
N VAL A 107 7.32 9.40 -81.57
CA VAL A 107 7.42 10.79 -81.09
C VAL A 107 6.99 11.74 -82.22
N GLY A 108 6.11 12.68 -81.89
CA GLY A 108 5.48 13.61 -82.83
C GLY A 108 4.22 13.06 -83.52
N GLU A 109 3.86 11.80 -83.27
CA GLU A 109 2.64 11.21 -83.83
C GLU A 109 1.39 11.85 -83.23
N ALA A 110 0.45 12.21 -84.11
CA ALA A 110 -0.83 12.81 -83.77
C ALA A 110 -1.93 11.73 -83.71
N ILE A 111 -2.52 11.55 -82.53
CA ILE A 111 -3.49 10.49 -82.24
C ILE A 111 -4.82 11.13 -81.83
N PRO A 112 -5.96 10.77 -82.44
CA PRO A 112 -7.25 11.26 -82.00
C PRO A 112 -7.55 10.73 -80.58
N ALA A 113 -7.81 11.65 -79.66
CA ALA A 113 -8.07 11.35 -78.25
C ALA A 113 -9.29 12.12 -77.72
N LEU A 114 -9.75 11.73 -76.54
CA LEU A 114 -10.85 12.34 -75.81
C LEU A 114 -10.31 12.88 -74.49
N ASP A 115 -10.53 14.18 -74.23
CA ASP A 115 -10.42 14.72 -72.88
C ASP A 115 -11.64 14.25 -72.08
N VAL A 116 -11.39 13.30 -71.20
CA VAL A 116 -12.38 12.67 -70.32
C VAL A 116 -12.52 13.45 -69.01
N GLY A 117 -12.06 14.70 -68.97
CA GLY A 117 -12.07 15.60 -67.82
C GLY A 117 -11.16 15.14 -66.69
N SER A 118 -10.05 14.46 -67.01
CA SER A 118 -8.94 14.22 -66.09
C SER A 118 -7.84 15.24 -66.38
N GLY A 119 -7.20 15.75 -65.33
CA GLY A 119 -6.05 16.66 -65.50
C GLY A 119 -4.76 15.94 -65.88
N SER A 120 -4.70 14.61 -65.74
CA SER A 120 -3.48 13.80 -65.87
C SER A 120 -3.43 12.98 -67.16
N PHE A 121 -4.58 12.63 -67.76
CA PHE A 121 -4.62 11.73 -68.91
C PHE A 121 -5.75 12.04 -69.90
N VAL A 122 -5.54 11.61 -71.13
CA VAL A 122 -6.53 11.59 -72.21
C VAL A 122 -6.70 10.17 -72.74
N GLN A 123 -7.89 9.85 -73.25
CA GLN A 123 -8.20 8.50 -73.75
C GLN A 123 -8.11 8.47 -75.28
N ALA A 124 -7.35 7.54 -75.85
CA ALA A 124 -7.35 7.29 -77.30
C ALA A 124 -8.78 7.00 -77.81
N LYS A 125 -9.21 7.66 -78.89
CA LYS A 125 -10.58 7.53 -79.40
C LYS A 125 -10.84 6.10 -79.89
N GLY A 126 -11.80 5.42 -79.25
CA GLY A 126 -12.08 4.00 -79.51
C GLY A 126 -11.15 3.00 -78.80
N GLY A 127 -10.22 3.51 -77.98
CA GLY A 127 -9.33 2.70 -77.13
C GLY A 127 -10.05 2.08 -75.94
N SER A 128 -9.55 0.94 -75.45
CA SER A 128 -10.12 0.29 -74.26
C SER A 128 -9.77 1.07 -72.98
N PRO A 129 -10.71 1.27 -72.05
CA PRO A 129 -10.45 1.98 -70.80
C PRO A 129 -9.52 1.16 -69.89
N GLU A 130 -8.51 1.81 -69.33
CA GLU A 130 -7.56 1.19 -68.42
C GLU A 130 -8.00 1.38 -66.96
N TRP A 131 -8.45 0.28 -66.33
CA TRP A 131 -8.95 0.28 -64.95
C TRP A 131 -7.88 -0.06 -63.91
N GLY A 132 -6.68 -0.47 -64.32
CA GLY A 132 -5.65 -1.02 -63.43
C GLY A 132 -5.21 -0.04 -62.34
N GLU A 133 -4.90 1.19 -62.73
CA GLU A 133 -4.46 2.24 -61.81
C GLU A 133 -5.56 2.69 -60.82
N PRO A 134 -6.78 3.06 -61.24
CA PRO A 134 -7.83 3.44 -60.29
C PRO A 134 -8.21 2.30 -59.32
N LEU A 135 -8.19 1.04 -59.78
CA LEU A 135 -8.43 -0.10 -58.89
C LEU A 135 -7.29 -0.29 -57.87
N GLY A 136 -6.04 -0.10 -58.27
CA GLY A 136 -4.88 -0.18 -57.38
C GLY A 136 -4.90 0.89 -56.28
N VAL A 137 -5.13 2.15 -56.65
CA VAL A 137 -5.27 3.26 -55.68
C VAL A 137 -6.51 3.06 -54.81
N GLY A 138 -7.61 2.55 -55.38
CA GLY A 138 -8.85 2.24 -54.66
C GLY A 138 -8.65 1.19 -53.57
N PHE A 139 -7.88 0.14 -53.85
CA PHE A 139 -7.53 -0.88 -52.87
C PHE A 139 -6.68 -0.32 -51.71
N LEU A 140 -5.68 0.51 -52.02
CA LEU A 140 -4.85 1.18 -51.00
C LEU A 140 -5.69 2.12 -50.13
N ALA A 141 -6.61 2.88 -50.72
CA ALA A 141 -7.55 3.70 -49.99
C ALA A 141 -8.38 2.84 -49.02
N ALA A 142 -9.00 1.76 -49.51
CA ALA A 142 -9.83 0.88 -48.68
C ALA A 142 -9.06 0.28 -47.49
N LEU A 143 -7.80 -0.12 -47.70
CA LEU A 143 -6.92 -0.61 -46.63
C LEU A 143 -6.63 0.47 -45.59
N ALA A 144 -6.22 1.66 -46.03
CA ALA A 144 -5.92 2.78 -45.14
C ALA A 144 -7.15 3.18 -44.31
N GLY A 145 -8.33 3.26 -44.94
CA GLY A 145 -9.59 3.61 -44.28
C GLY A 145 -10.01 2.57 -43.25
N SER A 146 -9.94 1.28 -43.63
CA SER A 146 -10.28 0.17 -42.74
C SER A 146 -9.37 0.12 -41.52
N PHE A 147 -8.06 0.28 -41.73
CA PHE A 147 -7.07 0.29 -40.64
C PHE A 147 -7.25 1.51 -39.72
N GLY A 148 -7.46 2.68 -40.32
CA GLY A 148 -7.69 3.93 -39.58
C GLY A 148 -8.95 3.89 -38.71
N PHE A 149 -10.05 3.38 -39.27
CA PHE A 149 -11.30 3.17 -38.54
C PHE A 149 -11.13 2.13 -37.42
N GLY A 150 -10.52 0.98 -37.71
CA GLY A 150 -10.31 -0.09 -36.74
C GLY A 150 -9.51 0.36 -35.53
N LEU A 151 -8.40 1.07 -35.74
CA LEU A 151 -7.58 1.62 -34.66
C LEU A 151 -8.35 2.64 -33.80
N THR A 152 -9.07 3.56 -34.45
CA THR A 152 -9.83 4.60 -33.75
C THR A 152 -11.01 3.99 -32.95
N ALA A 153 -11.73 3.04 -33.56
CA ALA A 153 -12.83 2.32 -32.92
C ALA A 153 -12.35 1.50 -31.73
N MET A 154 -11.20 0.83 -31.83
CA MET A 154 -10.61 0.06 -30.73
C MET A 154 -10.29 0.94 -29.51
N VAL A 155 -9.73 2.14 -29.74
CA VAL A 155 -9.47 3.11 -28.67
C VAL A 155 -10.77 3.59 -28.04
N MET A 156 -11.76 3.97 -28.84
CA MET A 156 -13.08 4.43 -28.37
C MET A 156 -13.86 3.34 -27.63
N TRP A 157 -13.74 2.10 -28.08
CA TRP A 157 -14.31 0.92 -27.43
C TRP A 157 -13.66 0.70 -26.06
N GLY A 158 -12.33 0.76 -25.98
CA GLY A 158 -11.61 0.72 -24.70
C GLY A 158 -12.10 1.79 -23.71
N VAL A 159 -12.28 3.03 -24.19
CA VAL A 159 -12.85 4.13 -23.39
C VAL A 159 -14.28 3.81 -22.94
N TYR A 160 -15.11 3.26 -23.81
CA TYR A 160 -16.48 2.88 -23.49
C TYR A 160 -16.56 1.83 -22.37
N TRP A 161 -15.68 0.82 -22.39
CA TRP A 161 -15.64 -0.26 -21.41
C TRP A 161 -15.08 0.12 -20.04
N THR A 162 -14.40 1.26 -19.90
CA THR A 162 -14.05 1.80 -18.57
C THR A 162 -15.26 2.22 -17.72
N ARG A 163 -16.49 2.16 -18.27
CA ARG A 163 -17.72 2.39 -17.51
C ARG A 163 -18.02 1.22 -16.58
N ALA A 164 -18.13 1.49 -15.28
CA ALA A 164 -18.79 0.59 -14.35
C ALA A 164 -20.21 0.22 -14.87
N ALA A 165 -20.45 -1.08 -15.04
CA ALA A 165 -21.69 -1.63 -15.60
C ALA A 165 -22.93 -1.10 -14.85
N PRO A 166 -24.04 -0.78 -15.54
CA PRO A 166 -25.27 -0.30 -14.89
C PRO A 166 -25.77 -1.23 -13.77
N ALA A 167 -25.51 -2.54 -13.91
CA ALA A 167 -25.88 -3.56 -12.93
C ALA A 167 -25.10 -3.45 -11.61
N SER A 168 -23.80 -3.09 -11.64
CA SER A 168 -23.02 -2.93 -10.40
C SER A 168 -23.49 -1.72 -9.59
N ARG A 169 -23.97 -0.66 -10.27
CA ARG A 169 -24.57 0.52 -9.63
C ARG A 169 -25.92 0.24 -8.97
N ARG A 170 -26.74 -0.66 -9.53
CA ARG A 170 -28.05 -0.98 -8.94
C ARG A 170 -27.94 -1.90 -7.74
N ARG A 171 -26.97 -2.83 -7.72
CA ARG A 171 -26.74 -3.73 -6.58
C ARG A 171 -26.18 -2.99 -5.36
N SER A 172 -25.33 -1.98 -5.55
CA SER A 172 -24.74 -1.21 -4.45
C SER A 172 -25.74 -0.28 -3.75
N VAL A 173 -26.70 0.29 -4.49
CA VAL A 173 -27.76 1.14 -3.90
C VAL A 173 -28.77 0.32 -3.10
N ARG A 174 -29.07 -0.92 -3.51
CA ARG A 174 -30.07 -1.76 -2.85
C ARG A 174 -29.59 -2.42 -1.56
N LYS A 175 -28.27 -2.60 -1.37
CA LYS A 175 -27.77 -3.46 -0.29
C LYS A 175 -27.68 -2.78 1.08
N HIS A 176 -27.50 -1.46 1.19
CA HIS A 176 -27.26 -0.84 2.52
C HIS A 176 -27.77 0.62 2.64
N GLY A 177 -29.09 0.79 2.72
CA GLY A 177 -29.71 2.02 3.23
C GLY A 177 -29.63 2.11 4.76
N GLY A 178 -28.42 2.25 5.31
CA GLY A 178 -28.22 2.46 6.75
C GLY A 178 -28.24 3.97 7.12
N PRO A 179 -28.91 4.37 8.21
CA PRO A 179 -29.16 5.79 8.53
C PRO A 179 -27.92 6.62 8.91
N ARG A 180 -26.80 6.01 9.34
CA ARG A 180 -25.58 6.77 9.76
C ARG A 180 -24.79 7.40 8.60
N VAL A 181 -24.84 6.85 7.39
CA VAL A 181 -24.11 7.39 6.23
C VAL A 181 -24.79 8.64 5.64
N ARG A 182 -26.07 8.87 5.95
CA ARG A 182 -26.84 10.04 5.46
C ARG A 182 -26.32 11.37 6.03
N GLY A 183 -25.84 11.38 7.28
CA GLY A 183 -25.32 12.59 7.94
C GLY A 183 -24.03 13.14 7.32
N LEU A 184 -23.17 12.28 6.75
CA LEU A 184 -21.95 12.68 6.04
C LEU A 184 -22.24 13.26 4.65
N ALA A 185 -23.33 12.81 4.00
CA ALA A 185 -23.73 13.31 2.68
C ALA A 185 -24.43 14.68 2.73
N GLU A 186 -25.00 15.08 3.88
CA GLU A 186 -25.73 16.36 4.04
C GLU A 186 -24.84 17.56 4.40
N ARG A 187 -23.64 17.36 4.95
CA ARG A 187 -22.64 18.45 5.17
C ARG A 187 -21.99 18.96 3.87
N ASP A 188 -22.35 18.37 2.73
CA ASP A 188 -21.69 18.53 1.43
C ASP A 188 -22.20 19.74 0.61
N ARG A 189 -22.60 20.83 1.31
CA ARG A 189 -23.05 22.11 0.72
C ARG A 189 -21.85 22.93 0.24
N TRP A 190 -21.52 22.77 -1.04
CA TRP A 190 -20.82 23.71 -1.93
C TRP A 190 -19.89 24.75 -1.30
N VAL A 191 -18.75 24.34 -0.75
CA VAL A 191 -17.65 25.28 -0.46
C VAL A 191 -16.42 24.90 -1.27
N TRP A 192 -16.08 25.73 -2.27
CA TRP A 192 -14.90 25.57 -3.13
C TRP A 192 -13.58 25.90 -2.41
N SER A 193 -13.62 26.41 -1.17
CA SER A 193 -12.43 26.73 -0.39
C SER A 193 -11.81 25.46 0.22
N ALA A 194 -10.90 24.85 -0.53
CA ALA A 194 -10.11 23.69 -0.12
C ALA A 194 -9.00 24.00 0.89
N ARG A 195 -8.87 25.25 1.36
CA ARG A 195 -7.75 25.68 2.21
C ARG A 195 -8.23 25.83 3.66
N PRO A 196 -8.02 24.82 4.53
CA PRO A 196 -8.17 25.06 5.96
C PRO A 196 -7.15 26.13 6.41
N GLY A 197 -7.55 26.95 7.39
CA GLY A 197 -6.76 28.10 7.87
C GLY A 197 -5.41 27.68 8.48
N THR A 198 -5.32 26.45 8.97
CA THR A 198 -4.13 25.84 9.56
C THR A 198 -4.06 24.36 9.14
N SER A 199 -2.85 23.83 8.99
CA SER A 199 -2.60 22.43 8.66
C SER A 199 -1.50 21.94 9.58
N MET A 200 -1.78 20.95 10.42
CA MET A 200 -0.80 20.43 11.39
C MET A 200 0.33 19.68 10.68
N VAL A 201 0.00 18.88 9.65
CA VAL A 201 0.98 18.14 8.87
C VAL A 201 1.01 18.66 7.43
N ARG A 202 2.17 19.13 6.96
CA ARG A 202 2.33 19.67 5.61
C ARG A 202 2.75 18.57 4.63
N VAL A 203 1.78 17.84 4.09
CA VAL A 203 2.04 16.74 3.16
C VAL A 203 2.20 17.26 1.72
N ARG A 204 3.37 17.05 1.12
CA ARG A 204 3.58 17.25 -0.33
C ARG A 204 3.39 15.92 -1.05
N VAL A 205 2.27 15.81 -1.77
CA VAL A 205 2.05 14.71 -2.71
C VAL A 205 3.03 14.88 -3.88
N ALA A 206 3.88 13.88 -4.11
CA ALA A 206 4.92 13.93 -5.13
C ALA A 206 4.36 13.43 -6.47
N ARG A 207 4.69 14.11 -7.56
CA ARG A 207 4.55 13.61 -8.95
C ARG A 207 5.92 13.61 -9.61
N SER A 208 6.20 12.65 -10.49
CA SER A 208 7.47 12.66 -11.23
C SER A 208 7.51 13.80 -12.24
N ALA A 209 8.33 14.81 -11.97
CA ALA A 209 8.55 15.93 -12.88
C ALA A 209 8.99 15.44 -14.28
N GLY A 210 9.85 14.41 -14.34
CA GLY A 210 10.37 13.87 -15.60
C GLY A 210 9.32 13.24 -16.52
N ARG A 211 8.40 12.40 -16.00
CA ARG A 211 7.36 11.79 -16.85
C ARG A 211 6.34 12.81 -17.31
N THR A 212 6.01 13.77 -16.43
CA THR A 212 5.07 14.83 -16.77
C THR A 212 5.65 15.79 -17.81
N LEU A 213 6.95 16.12 -17.71
CA LEU A 213 7.67 16.91 -18.69
C LEU A 213 7.80 16.18 -20.02
N ALA A 214 8.14 14.89 -20.02
CA ALA A 214 8.23 14.09 -21.25
C ALA A 214 6.88 14.01 -21.99
N ALA A 215 5.77 13.83 -21.26
CA ALA A 215 4.43 13.86 -21.85
C ALA A 215 4.10 15.24 -22.44
N PHE A 216 4.46 16.33 -21.74
CA PHE A 216 4.28 17.69 -22.23
C PHE A 216 5.10 17.97 -23.50
N VAL A 217 6.39 17.63 -23.50
CA VAL A 217 7.28 17.80 -24.67
C VAL A 217 6.79 16.98 -25.85
N GLY A 218 6.38 15.73 -25.64
CA GLY A 218 5.83 14.87 -26.69
C GLY A 218 4.57 15.47 -27.33
N LEU A 219 3.67 16.03 -26.53
CA LEU A 219 2.47 16.70 -27.03
C LEU A 219 2.77 18.01 -27.76
N PHE A 220 3.72 18.78 -27.24
CA PHE A 220 4.13 20.03 -27.86
C PHE A 220 4.79 19.79 -29.22
N LEU A 221 5.67 18.77 -29.30
CA LEU A 221 6.27 18.34 -30.57
C LEU A 221 5.22 17.89 -31.58
N LEU A 222 4.19 17.16 -31.15
CA LEU A 222 3.13 16.69 -32.04
C LEU A 222 2.23 17.84 -32.52
N ALA A 223 1.96 18.82 -31.68
CA ALA A 223 1.27 20.06 -32.09
C ALA A 223 2.12 20.88 -33.07
N ALA A 224 3.44 21.00 -32.82
CA ALA A 224 4.35 21.69 -33.74
C ALA A 224 4.43 21.00 -35.11
N TRP A 225 4.41 19.66 -35.13
CA TRP A 225 4.43 18.89 -36.37
C TRP A 225 3.20 19.14 -37.25
N LEU A 226 2.02 19.36 -36.66
CA LEU A 226 0.82 19.71 -37.41
C LEU A 226 0.92 21.09 -38.07
N VAL A 227 1.49 22.07 -37.38
CA VAL A 227 1.72 23.40 -37.93
C VAL A 227 2.72 23.34 -39.10
N VAL A 228 3.80 22.57 -38.94
CA VAL A 228 4.77 22.36 -40.03
C VAL A 228 4.13 21.66 -41.23
N PHE A 229 3.29 20.65 -41.00
CA PHE A 229 2.60 19.96 -42.07
C PHE A 229 1.61 20.86 -42.82
N GLU A 230 0.86 21.74 -42.13
CA GLU A 230 0.01 22.74 -42.80
C GLU A 230 0.83 23.71 -43.67
N LEU A 231 1.99 24.17 -43.18
CA LEU A 231 2.86 25.05 -43.96
C LEU A 231 3.40 24.37 -45.22
N VAL A 232 3.82 23.11 -45.10
CA VAL A 232 4.28 22.30 -46.26
C VAL A 232 3.12 22.04 -47.22
N TRP A 233 1.93 21.76 -46.71
CA TRP A 233 0.73 21.53 -47.51
C TRP A 233 0.32 22.76 -48.33
N ALA A 234 0.34 23.94 -47.71
CA ALA A 234 0.00 25.21 -48.37
C ALA A 234 0.99 25.57 -49.48
N GLU A 235 2.27 25.22 -49.33
CA GLU A 235 3.30 25.48 -50.34
C GLU A 235 3.17 24.57 -51.58
N PHE A 236 2.75 23.32 -51.38
CA PHE A 236 2.67 22.32 -52.46
C PHE A 236 1.37 22.41 -53.29
N ASN A 237 0.29 22.96 -52.75
CA ASN A 237 -1.02 22.98 -53.42
C ASN A 237 -1.45 24.40 -53.80
N GLN A 238 -1.15 24.82 -55.03
CA GLN A 238 -1.51 26.16 -55.55
C GLN A 238 -3.00 26.29 -55.94
N ALA A 239 -3.71 25.18 -56.14
CA ALA A 239 -5.15 25.17 -56.44
C ALA A 239 -5.82 23.96 -55.74
N PRO A 240 -6.41 24.13 -54.55
CA PRO A 240 -6.91 23.00 -53.78
C PRO A 240 -8.09 22.34 -54.47
N THR A 241 -7.96 21.04 -54.76
CA THR A 241 -9.06 20.23 -55.28
C THR A 241 -10.17 20.08 -54.21
N ARG A 242 -11.40 19.74 -54.62
CA ARG A 242 -12.52 19.55 -53.67
C ARG A 242 -12.23 18.45 -52.64
N THR A 243 -11.42 17.48 -53.02
CA THR A 243 -10.98 16.34 -52.21
C THR A 243 -9.92 16.76 -51.19
N GLU A 244 -9.01 17.67 -51.56
CA GLU A 244 -8.06 18.30 -50.63
C GLU A 244 -8.77 19.17 -49.59
N LEU A 245 -9.83 19.89 -49.96
CA LEU A 245 -10.69 20.63 -49.03
C LEU A 245 -11.37 19.72 -48.00
N ALA A 246 -11.82 18.53 -48.43
CA ALA A 246 -12.41 17.53 -47.53
C ALA A 246 -11.37 16.90 -46.59
N GLY A 247 -10.15 16.67 -47.07
CA GLY A 247 -9.02 16.25 -46.23
C GLY A 247 -8.64 17.33 -45.20
N ALA A 248 -8.66 18.60 -45.60
CA ALA A 248 -8.31 19.74 -44.75
C ALA A 248 -9.30 19.94 -43.58
N LEU A 249 -10.55 19.47 -43.70
CA LEU A 249 -11.53 19.51 -42.61
C LEU A 249 -11.12 18.66 -41.38
N TRP A 250 -10.19 17.72 -41.51
CA TRP A 250 -9.65 16.97 -40.37
C TRP A 250 -8.69 17.77 -39.50
N TYR A 251 -8.03 18.80 -40.02
CA TYR A 251 -7.08 19.64 -39.25
C TYR A 251 -7.70 20.36 -38.06
N PRO A 252 -8.81 21.11 -38.18
CA PRO A 252 -9.41 21.77 -37.03
C PRO A 252 -9.90 20.77 -35.98
N VAL A 253 -10.38 19.59 -36.41
CA VAL A 253 -10.77 18.51 -35.50
C VAL A 253 -9.54 18.01 -34.72
N PHE A 254 -8.40 17.81 -35.40
CA PHE A 254 -7.14 17.42 -34.79
C PHE A 254 -6.61 18.46 -33.80
N GLY A 255 -6.62 19.73 -34.21
CA GLY A 255 -6.17 20.86 -33.41
C GLY A 255 -6.98 20.98 -32.12
N VAL A 256 -8.31 20.86 -32.18
CA VAL A 256 -9.18 20.90 -30.99
C VAL A 256 -8.91 19.74 -30.04
N VAL A 257 -8.73 18.52 -30.57
CA VAL A 257 -8.41 17.34 -29.77
C VAL A 257 -7.06 17.53 -29.06
N LEU A 258 -6.02 17.94 -29.79
CA LEU A 258 -4.69 18.14 -29.22
C LEU A 258 -4.60 19.29 -28.24
N ALA A 259 -5.26 20.42 -28.52
CA ALA A 259 -5.36 21.53 -27.59
C ALA A 259 -6.04 21.07 -26.28
N GLY A 260 -7.11 20.26 -26.38
CA GLY A 260 -7.77 19.67 -25.22
C GLY A 260 -6.85 18.77 -24.39
N VAL A 261 -6.05 17.92 -25.03
CA VAL A 261 -5.05 17.07 -24.36
C VAL A 261 -3.91 17.90 -23.77
N ALA A 262 -3.44 18.92 -24.47
CA ALA A 262 -2.35 19.80 -24.05
C ALA A 262 -2.75 20.60 -22.81
N VAL A 263 -3.95 21.21 -22.80
CA VAL A 263 -4.49 21.93 -21.64
C VAL A 263 -4.65 21.01 -20.43
N GLN A 264 -5.04 19.74 -20.62
CA GLN A 264 -5.11 18.78 -19.53
C GLN A 264 -3.75 18.36 -19.01
N THR A 265 -2.81 18.08 -19.90
CA THR A 265 -1.41 17.78 -19.55
C THR A 265 -0.79 18.96 -18.80
N PHE A 266 -1.08 20.17 -19.22
CA PHE A 266 -0.66 21.39 -18.55
C PHE A 266 -1.28 21.54 -17.16
N ARG A 267 -2.59 21.29 -17.01
CA ARG A 267 -3.25 21.22 -15.70
C ARG A 267 -2.65 20.12 -14.81
N LEU A 268 -2.25 18.98 -15.37
CA LEU A 268 -1.55 17.88 -14.67
C LEU A 268 -0.19 18.33 -14.11
N VAL A 269 0.54 19.17 -14.86
CA VAL A 269 1.85 19.71 -14.46
C VAL A 269 1.69 20.81 -13.39
N LEU A 270 0.73 21.72 -13.58
CA LEU A 270 0.59 22.91 -12.73
C LEU A 270 -0.20 22.67 -11.44
N LEU A 271 -1.29 21.91 -11.51
CA LEU A 271 -2.19 21.69 -10.36
C LEU A 271 -1.68 20.49 -9.56
N ARG A 272 -0.75 20.77 -8.64
CA ARG A 272 -0.24 19.75 -7.73
C ARG A 272 -1.33 19.30 -6.76
N PRO A 273 -1.51 17.98 -6.58
CA PRO A 273 -2.37 17.46 -5.52
C PRO A 273 -1.84 17.93 -4.17
N ARG A 274 -2.76 18.29 -3.28
CA ARG A 274 -2.46 18.77 -1.94
C ARG A 274 -3.25 17.96 -0.94
N MET A 275 -2.58 17.62 0.15
CA MET A 275 -3.17 16.96 1.30
C MET A 275 -2.89 17.86 2.51
N TRP A 276 -3.94 18.11 3.28
CA TRP A 276 -3.89 18.84 4.53
C TRP A 276 -4.43 17.95 5.63
N VAL A 277 -3.89 18.13 6.84
CA VAL A 277 -4.34 17.43 8.04
C VAL A 277 -4.79 18.49 9.02
N THR A 278 -6.05 18.41 9.40
CA THR A 278 -6.68 19.24 10.44
C THR A 278 -6.89 18.40 11.70
N ASP A 279 -7.33 19.00 12.80
CA ASP A 279 -7.49 18.32 14.10
C ASP A 279 -8.33 17.02 13.99
N ASP A 280 -9.41 17.05 13.20
CA ASP A 280 -10.38 15.95 13.13
C ASP A 280 -10.46 15.25 11.76
N GLU A 281 -9.79 15.75 10.73
CA GLU A 281 -9.90 15.17 9.38
C GLU A 281 -8.67 15.39 8.48
N ILE A 282 -8.49 14.44 7.56
CA ILE A 282 -7.59 14.54 6.41
C ILE A 282 -8.36 15.09 5.21
N VAL A 283 -7.82 16.15 4.62
CA VAL A 283 -8.41 16.84 3.47
C VAL A 283 -7.49 16.65 2.25
N ILE A 284 -7.97 15.90 1.25
CA ILE A 284 -7.24 15.63 0.00
C ILE A 284 -7.91 16.37 -1.16
N TRP A 285 -7.13 17.20 -1.85
CA TRP A 285 -7.56 17.85 -3.08
C TRP A 285 -6.66 17.44 -4.25
N ASP A 286 -7.29 16.80 -5.24
CA ASP A 286 -6.71 16.58 -6.55
C ASP A 286 -7.72 17.05 -7.59
N ALA A 287 -7.42 18.19 -8.24
CA ALA A 287 -8.28 18.80 -9.26
C ALA A 287 -8.56 17.90 -10.47
N LEU A 288 -7.77 16.83 -10.65
CA LEU A 288 -7.82 15.97 -11.82
C LEU A 288 -8.57 14.68 -11.52
N LEU A 289 -8.30 14.06 -10.37
CA LEU A 289 -8.98 12.83 -9.96
C LEU A 289 -10.34 13.10 -9.33
N LEU A 290 -10.43 14.16 -8.54
CA LEU A 290 -11.61 14.43 -7.73
C LEU A 290 -12.37 15.64 -8.29
N TRP A 291 -13.69 15.56 -8.30
CA TRP A 291 -14.54 16.70 -8.67
C TRP A 291 -14.85 17.60 -7.47
N LYS A 292 -14.63 17.07 -6.26
CA LYS A 292 -14.70 17.77 -4.97
C LYS A 292 -13.50 17.42 -4.11
N VAL A 293 -13.27 18.20 -3.07
CA VAL A 293 -12.30 17.85 -2.01
C VAL A 293 -12.77 16.56 -1.33
N LEU A 294 -11.86 15.62 -1.12
CA LEU A 294 -12.10 14.42 -0.32
C LEU A 294 -11.76 14.73 1.14
N ARG A 295 -12.72 14.54 2.04
CA ARG A 295 -12.53 14.69 3.49
C ARG A 295 -12.70 13.33 4.16
N ILE A 296 -11.71 12.93 4.94
CA ILE A 296 -11.69 11.65 5.65
C ILE A 296 -11.57 11.98 7.14
N PRO A 297 -12.59 11.70 7.97
CA PRO A 297 -12.51 11.96 9.39
C PRO A 297 -11.46 11.05 10.04
N ARG A 298 -10.79 11.56 11.08
CA ARG A 298 -9.80 10.86 11.89
C ARG A 298 -10.31 9.51 12.40
N ALA A 299 -11.53 9.51 12.95
CA ALA A 299 -12.22 8.31 13.42
C ALA A 299 -12.51 7.28 12.31
N GLY A 300 -12.46 7.67 11.04
CA GLY A 300 -12.64 6.78 9.89
C GLY A 300 -11.36 6.07 9.45
N ILE A 301 -10.20 6.38 10.04
CA ILE A 301 -8.90 5.79 9.69
C ILE A 301 -8.57 4.70 10.72
N ALA A 302 -8.24 3.51 10.23
CA ALA A 302 -7.86 2.36 11.04
C ALA A 302 -6.35 2.36 11.33
N ALA A 303 -5.55 2.54 10.27
CA ALA A 303 -4.10 2.49 10.36
C ALA A 303 -3.43 3.18 9.17
N ILE A 304 -2.13 3.45 9.33
CA ILE A 304 -1.29 4.10 8.33
C ILE A 304 -0.09 3.21 8.04
N HIS A 305 0.07 2.86 6.76
CA HIS A 305 1.13 1.99 6.28
C HIS A 305 2.08 2.79 5.39
N TYR A 306 3.37 2.50 5.45
CA TYR A 306 4.36 3.10 4.57
C TYR A 306 5.30 2.01 4.02
N GLY A 307 5.78 2.16 2.79
CA GLY A 307 6.78 1.25 2.21
C GLY A 307 6.24 -0.01 1.52
N ASP A 308 5.02 -0.45 1.82
CA ASP A 308 4.34 -1.53 1.09
C ASP A 308 3.46 -0.96 -0.05
N GLU A 309 3.75 -1.34 -1.30
CA GLU A 309 2.66 -1.58 -2.23
C GLU A 309 1.89 -2.78 -1.65
N PRO A 310 0.57 -2.69 -1.39
CA PRO A 310 -0.19 -3.86 -0.98
C PRO A 310 0.15 -4.99 -1.96
N ARG A 311 0.55 -6.15 -1.41
CA ARG A 311 1.09 -7.29 -2.17
C ARG A 311 0.32 -7.39 -3.48
N ARG A 312 1.00 -7.20 -4.63
CA ARG A 312 0.44 -7.41 -5.97
C ARG A 312 -0.27 -8.76 -6.18
N ARG A 313 -0.14 -9.70 -5.22
CA ARG A 313 -0.78 -11.02 -5.19
C ARG A 313 -2.16 -11.05 -4.55
N GLU A 314 -2.55 -10.03 -3.78
CA GLU A 314 -3.88 -9.86 -3.17
C GLU A 314 -4.43 -8.49 -3.58
N ILE A 315 -4.68 -8.32 -4.89
CA ILE A 315 -5.53 -7.21 -5.37
C ILE A 315 -6.97 -7.65 -5.09
N GLU A 316 -7.33 -7.67 -3.81
CA GLU A 316 -8.70 -7.81 -3.36
C GLU A 316 -9.48 -6.53 -3.70
N ASP A 317 -10.77 -6.69 -3.96
CA ASP A 317 -11.70 -5.59 -4.17
C ASP A 317 -11.59 -4.57 -3.01
N GLY A 318 -11.27 -3.31 -3.30
CA GLY A 318 -11.31 -2.23 -2.30
C GLY A 318 -10.05 -1.37 -2.11
N VAL A 319 -8.98 -1.60 -2.88
CA VAL A 319 -7.80 -0.71 -2.90
C VAL A 319 -7.94 0.36 -3.98
N LEU A 320 -7.84 1.65 -3.61
CA LEU A 320 -7.86 2.78 -4.54
C LEU A 320 -6.54 3.56 -4.53
N GLN A 321 -6.00 3.80 -5.72
CA GLN A 321 -4.78 4.56 -5.93
C GLN A 321 -5.10 5.98 -6.39
N LEU A 322 -4.65 6.98 -5.65
CA LEU A 322 -4.85 8.40 -5.98
C LEU A 322 -3.74 8.96 -6.91
N THR A 323 -3.19 8.16 -7.83
CA THR A 323 -2.18 8.60 -8.81
C THR A 323 -2.25 7.78 -10.11
N PRO A 324 -2.03 8.37 -11.31
CA PRO A 324 -2.01 7.63 -12.59
C PRO A 324 -0.70 6.93 -12.83
N PHE A 325 0.35 7.57 -12.33
CA PHE A 325 1.70 7.26 -12.67
C PHE A 325 2.03 6.07 -11.80
N ARG A 326 2.32 4.92 -12.41
CA ARG A 326 2.89 3.71 -11.78
C ARG A 326 4.22 4.06 -11.10
N GLU A 327 4.12 4.86 -10.07
CA GLU A 327 5.15 5.35 -9.20
C GLU A 327 5.02 4.53 -7.92
N GLN A 328 6.14 4.27 -7.25
CA GLN A 328 6.10 3.59 -5.96
C GLN A 328 5.24 4.43 -5.01
N LEU A 329 4.04 3.92 -4.74
CA LEU A 329 3.18 4.38 -3.67
C LEU A 329 3.90 4.06 -2.38
N ASN A 330 3.94 5.04 -1.48
CA ASN A 330 4.79 4.97 -0.30
C ASN A 330 4.06 5.33 0.99
N LEU A 331 2.76 5.59 0.91
CA LEU A 331 1.86 5.77 2.04
C LEU A 331 0.49 5.16 1.67
N THR A 332 -0.06 4.33 2.54
CA THR A 332 -1.39 3.74 2.38
C THR A 332 -2.19 3.97 3.66
N LEU A 333 -3.38 4.55 3.52
CA LEU A 333 -4.32 4.73 4.61
C LEU A 333 -5.33 3.58 4.59
N GLU A 334 -5.46 2.86 5.70
CA GLU A 334 -6.50 1.86 5.92
C GLU A 334 -7.71 2.55 6.56
N MET A 335 -8.89 2.38 5.98
CA MET A 335 -10.13 2.98 6.49
C MET A 335 -10.86 1.98 7.38
N ARG A 336 -11.47 2.41 8.50
CA ARG A 336 -12.34 1.54 9.30
C ARG A 336 -13.59 1.11 8.55
N ASP A 337 -14.11 2.03 7.74
CA ASP A 337 -15.26 1.83 6.87
C ASP A 337 -14.93 2.21 5.43
N ASP A 338 -15.56 1.54 4.48
CA ASP A 338 -15.49 1.84 3.05
C ASP A 338 -15.80 3.32 2.70
N VAL A 339 -14.80 4.05 2.20
CA VAL A 339 -14.95 5.47 1.80
C VAL A 339 -15.30 5.58 0.32
N SER A 340 -16.35 6.36 -0.01
CA SER A 340 -16.68 6.66 -1.40
C SER A 340 -15.94 7.89 -1.90
N LEU A 341 -15.19 7.74 -3.00
CA LEU A 341 -14.44 8.85 -3.57
C LEU A 341 -15.33 9.78 -4.41
N PRO A 342 -15.23 11.11 -4.26
CA PRO A 342 -15.84 12.07 -5.17
C PRO A 342 -15.01 12.15 -6.47
N ALA A 343 -14.88 11.04 -7.18
CA ALA A 343 -14.09 10.95 -8.41
C ALA A 343 -14.82 11.59 -9.61
N ARG A 344 -14.07 12.28 -10.49
CA ARG A 344 -14.62 12.85 -11.73
C ARG A 344 -15.16 11.76 -12.65
N ARG A 345 -16.23 12.05 -13.40
CA ARG A 345 -16.67 11.16 -14.48
C ARG A 345 -15.60 11.15 -15.57
N LEU A 346 -15.15 9.96 -15.98
CA LEU A 346 -14.16 9.75 -17.04
C LEU A 346 -14.52 10.35 -18.43
N ARG A 347 -15.70 10.96 -18.59
CA ARG A 347 -16.18 11.50 -19.87
C ARG A 347 -15.61 12.87 -20.27
N TRP A 348 -15.20 13.71 -19.32
CA TRP A 348 -14.79 15.10 -19.60
C TRP A 348 -13.51 15.44 -18.84
N GLY A 349 -12.37 15.46 -19.54
CA GLY A 349 -11.11 15.99 -19.00
C GLY A 349 -10.10 14.97 -18.43
N ASN A 350 -10.42 13.67 -18.45
CA ASN A 350 -9.55 12.60 -17.91
C ASN A 350 -9.20 11.50 -18.94
N TRP A 351 -9.20 11.84 -20.23
CA TRP A 351 -8.99 10.89 -21.34
C TRP A 351 -7.54 10.43 -21.39
N PHE A 352 -6.60 11.32 -21.03
CA PHE A 352 -5.20 10.96 -20.77
C PHE A 352 -5.07 9.75 -19.82
N TRP A 353 -5.92 9.68 -18.80
CA TRP A 353 -5.90 8.59 -17.83
C TRP A 353 -6.37 7.28 -18.45
N VAL A 354 -7.51 7.30 -19.15
CA VAL A 354 -8.02 6.15 -19.88
C VAL A 354 -6.96 5.62 -20.85
N MET A 355 -6.33 6.51 -21.61
CA MET A 355 -5.26 6.18 -22.56
C MET A 355 -4.03 5.60 -21.86
N SER A 356 -3.65 6.13 -20.69
CA SER A 356 -2.54 5.59 -19.89
C SER A 356 -2.85 4.22 -19.27
N THR A 357 -4.13 3.95 -18.96
CA THR A 357 -4.58 2.69 -18.35
C THR A 357 -4.85 1.57 -19.36
N LEU A 358 -5.21 1.91 -20.61
CA LEU A 358 -5.42 0.95 -21.71
C LEU A 358 -4.15 0.16 -22.09
N ARG A 359 -2.99 0.51 -21.52
CA ARG A 359 -1.74 -0.25 -21.65
C ARG A 359 -1.84 -1.67 -21.09
N ASP A 360 -2.76 -1.92 -20.16
CA ASP A 360 -3.08 -3.27 -19.66
C ASP A 360 -4.51 -3.62 -20.11
N LEU A 361 -4.71 -4.72 -20.83
CA LEU A 361 -6.02 -5.22 -21.31
C LEU A 361 -7.06 -5.53 -20.20
N LYS A 362 -6.71 -5.28 -18.94
CA LYS A 362 -7.62 -5.22 -17.79
C LYS A 362 -7.67 -3.78 -17.29
N PRO A 363 -8.75 -3.01 -17.55
CA PRO A 363 -8.92 -1.70 -16.93
C PRO A 363 -8.90 -1.90 -15.41
N ARG A 364 -7.83 -1.40 -14.76
CA ARG A 364 -7.55 -1.66 -13.35
C ARG A 364 -8.68 -1.16 -12.45
N THR A 365 -9.09 -2.00 -11.51
CA THR A 365 -9.99 -1.74 -10.38
C THR A 365 -9.52 -0.60 -9.48
N ASP A 366 -8.24 -0.23 -9.58
CA ASP A 366 -7.54 0.64 -8.64
C ASP A 366 -7.76 2.14 -8.91
N MET A 367 -8.45 2.50 -9.99
CA MET A 367 -8.65 3.90 -10.37
C MET A 367 -9.88 4.50 -9.69
N PRO A 368 -9.81 5.76 -9.18
CA PRO A 368 -10.96 6.42 -8.56
C PRO A 368 -12.12 6.53 -9.55
N GLN A 369 -13.18 5.77 -9.32
CA GLN A 369 -14.43 5.89 -10.07
C GLN A 369 -15.54 6.41 -9.16
N ARG A 370 -16.44 7.22 -9.71
CA ARG A 370 -17.57 7.77 -8.95
C ARG A 370 -18.44 6.63 -8.44
N GLY A 371 -18.54 6.51 -7.13
CA GLY A 371 -19.32 5.48 -6.45
C GLY A 371 -18.57 4.17 -6.19
N LEU A 372 -17.29 4.07 -6.57
CA LEU A 372 -16.42 3.02 -6.03
C LEU A 372 -16.10 3.36 -4.58
N ARG A 373 -16.11 2.34 -3.73
CA ARG A 373 -15.72 2.45 -2.34
C ARG A 373 -14.34 1.85 -2.17
N ALA A 374 -13.54 2.45 -1.30
CA ALA A 374 -12.23 1.92 -0.92
C ALA A 374 -12.12 1.75 0.58
N HIS A 375 -11.57 0.60 0.92
CA HIS A 375 -11.08 0.30 2.26
C HIS A 375 -9.62 0.76 2.40
N TRP A 376 -8.85 0.77 1.30
CA TRP A 376 -7.46 1.21 1.29
C TRP A 376 -7.24 2.37 0.33
N LEU A 377 -6.56 3.41 0.80
CA LEU A 377 -6.23 4.59 0.01
C LEU A 377 -4.72 4.78 -0.09
N SER A 378 -4.16 4.51 -1.27
CA SER A 378 -2.71 4.63 -1.48
C SER A 378 -2.33 5.96 -2.14
N LEU A 379 -1.32 6.60 -1.57
CA LEU A 379 -0.82 7.93 -1.87
C LEU A 379 0.70 7.92 -2.10
N ARG A 380 1.18 8.87 -2.90
CA ARG A 380 2.61 9.14 -3.04
C ARG A 380 2.98 10.46 -2.37
N VAL A 381 3.79 10.40 -1.33
CA VAL A 381 4.25 11.56 -0.57
C VAL A 381 5.77 11.72 -0.67
N LYS A 382 6.29 12.95 -0.60
CA LYS A 382 7.73 13.22 -0.78
C LYS A 382 8.59 12.64 0.35
N GLU A 383 8.08 12.66 1.57
CA GLU A 383 8.77 12.22 2.80
C GLU A 383 7.89 11.17 3.51
N PRO A 384 7.75 9.94 2.97
CA PRO A 384 6.77 8.96 3.46
C PRO A 384 6.95 8.59 4.91
N ARG A 385 8.20 8.42 5.36
CA ARG A 385 8.51 8.11 6.75
C ARG A 385 8.04 9.21 7.69
N ARG A 386 8.46 10.46 7.43
CA ARG A 386 8.05 11.62 8.23
C ARG A 386 6.53 11.78 8.24
N VAL A 387 5.90 11.71 7.06
CA VAL A 387 4.44 11.88 6.95
C VAL A 387 3.68 10.76 7.66
N ALA A 388 4.15 9.51 7.58
CA ALA A 388 3.54 8.39 8.31
C ALA A 388 3.65 8.60 9.82
N THR A 389 4.83 8.99 10.32
CA THR A 389 5.04 9.31 11.75
C THR A 389 4.19 10.48 12.22
N ASP A 390 4.16 11.59 11.46
CA ASP A 390 3.35 12.77 11.81
C ASP A 390 1.85 12.43 11.85
N LEU A 391 1.36 11.60 10.92
CA LEU A 391 -0.03 11.18 10.88
C LEU A 391 -0.39 10.14 11.96
N ASP A 392 0.54 9.25 12.31
CA ASP A 392 0.34 8.24 13.36
C ASP A 392 0.28 8.90 14.74
N HIS A 393 1.16 9.89 14.99
CA HIS A 393 1.08 10.75 16.17
C HIS A 393 -0.27 11.48 16.22
N TRP A 394 -0.68 12.05 15.09
CA TRP A 394 -2.01 12.66 14.95
C TRP A 394 -3.15 11.65 15.10
N LEU A 395 -2.98 10.34 14.92
CA LEU A 395 -4.03 9.36 15.25
C LEU A 395 -4.06 9.02 16.74
N ALA A 396 -2.90 9.01 17.40
CA ALA A 396 -2.73 8.59 18.79
C ALA A 396 -3.24 9.58 19.85
N GLU A 397 -3.31 10.89 19.57
CA GLU A 397 -3.76 11.91 20.56
C GLU A 397 -5.18 11.68 21.16
N ASP A 398 -6.01 10.83 20.55
CA ASP A 398 -7.40 10.53 20.96
C ASP A 398 -7.53 9.12 21.58
N GLU A 399 -6.47 8.29 21.47
CA GLU A 399 -6.36 6.97 22.12
C GLU A 399 -5.82 7.06 23.56
N ALA A 400 -5.73 8.27 24.13
CA ALA A 400 -5.63 8.48 25.57
C ALA A 400 -6.95 8.07 26.25
N LEU A 401 -7.30 6.80 26.13
CA LEU A 401 -8.33 6.17 26.93
C LEU A 401 -7.96 6.37 28.40
N PRO A 402 -8.94 6.65 29.27
CA PRO A 402 -8.69 6.66 30.70
C PRO A 402 -8.04 5.34 31.08
N SER A 403 -6.96 5.44 31.87
CA SER A 403 -6.28 4.28 32.45
C SER A 403 -7.34 3.32 32.99
N PRO A 404 -7.25 2.00 32.76
CA PRO A 404 -8.15 1.06 33.39
C PRO A 404 -7.97 1.20 34.90
N GLU A 405 -8.82 2.00 35.52
CA GLU A 405 -8.90 2.14 36.96
C GLU A 405 -9.34 0.76 37.44
N PHE A 406 -8.42 0.01 38.05
CA PHE A 406 -8.76 -1.26 38.65
C PHE A 406 -9.83 -0.97 39.69
N ALA A 407 -11.07 -1.34 39.39
CA ALA A 407 -12.15 -1.20 40.35
C ALA A 407 -11.73 -1.96 41.62
N PRO A 408 -11.74 -1.33 42.81
CA PRO A 408 -11.48 -2.03 44.06
C PRO A 408 -12.54 -3.11 44.20
N ILE A 409 -12.12 -4.37 44.05
CA ILE A 409 -13.00 -5.51 44.23
C ILE A 409 -13.01 -5.80 45.73
N ASP A 410 -14.21 -5.80 46.29
CA ASP A 410 -14.41 -6.16 47.68
C ASP A 410 -14.08 -7.65 47.87
N HIS A 411 -12.91 -7.92 48.47
CA HIS A 411 -12.49 -9.26 48.86
C HIS A 411 -13.28 -9.80 50.07
N ALA A 412 -14.35 -9.12 50.52
CA ALA A 412 -15.21 -9.51 51.63
C ALA A 412 -15.67 -10.97 51.62
N TYR A 413 -15.77 -11.64 50.47
CA TYR A 413 -16.11 -13.07 50.43
C TYR A 413 -14.99 -13.99 50.98
N TYR A 414 -13.75 -13.49 51.14
CA TYR A 414 -12.56 -14.23 51.62
C TYR A 414 -11.82 -13.56 52.79
N GLY A 415 -12.37 -12.52 53.43
CA GLY A 415 -11.78 -11.81 54.57
C GLY A 415 -11.49 -12.64 55.83
N THR A 416 -11.67 -13.97 55.82
CA THR A 416 -11.21 -14.85 56.89
C THR A 416 -9.82 -15.37 56.58
N VAL A 417 -8.81 -14.73 57.16
CA VAL A 417 -7.45 -15.27 57.28
C VAL A 417 -7.54 -16.65 57.92
N ARG A 418 -7.00 -17.67 57.26
CA ARG A 418 -6.96 -19.05 57.79
C ARG A 418 -5.53 -19.46 58.02
N THR A 419 -5.17 -19.72 59.26
CA THR A 419 -3.85 -20.22 59.62
C THR A 419 -3.94 -21.70 59.98
N HIS A 420 -3.05 -22.47 59.38
CA HIS A 420 -2.86 -23.90 59.64
C HIS A 420 -1.52 -24.09 60.34
N HIS A 421 -1.50 -24.95 61.35
CA HIS A 421 -0.29 -25.32 62.08
C HIS A 421 -0.04 -26.82 61.94
N GLY A 422 1.22 -27.22 61.91
CA GLY A 422 1.60 -28.62 61.90
C GLY A 422 3.05 -28.84 62.27
N VAL A 423 3.41 -30.11 62.45
CA VAL A 423 4.78 -30.58 62.65
C VAL A 423 4.99 -31.77 61.74
N GLY A 424 6.12 -31.82 61.05
CA GLY A 424 6.41 -32.89 60.10
C GLY A 424 5.54 -32.83 58.85
N THR A 425 5.48 -33.95 58.13
CA THR A 425 4.66 -34.09 56.92
C THR A 425 3.17 -34.03 57.25
N ALA A 426 2.48 -33.02 56.73
CA ALA A 426 1.03 -32.94 56.83
C ALA A 426 0.35 -32.39 55.57
N ARG A 427 -0.95 -32.63 55.48
CA ARG A 427 -1.78 -32.27 54.33
C ARG A 427 -2.79 -31.23 54.76
N VAL A 428 -2.73 -30.05 54.16
CA VAL A 428 -3.70 -28.98 54.36
C VAL A 428 -4.74 -29.05 53.26
N LYS A 429 -5.99 -29.37 53.65
CA LYS A 429 -7.12 -29.39 52.73
C LYS A 429 -7.69 -27.98 52.59
N ILE A 430 -7.47 -27.37 51.42
CA ILE A 430 -8.09 -26.09 51.06
C ILE A 430 -9.48 -26.44 50.51
N LYS A 431 -10.51 -26.40 51.37
CA LYS A 431 -11.90 -26.70 50.99
C LYS A 431 -12.54 -25.49 50.29
N GLY A 432 -13.09 -25.70 49.10
CA GLY A 432 -13.93 -24.75 48.36
C GLY A 432 -13.41 -24.42 46.96
N THR A 433 -14.29 -23.97 46.07
CA THR A 433 -13.90 -23.28 44.83
C THR A 433 -13.31 -21.93 45.19
N LEU A 434 -12.05 -21.69 44.81
CA LEU A 434 -11.46 -20.36 44.82
C LEU A 434 -11.73 -19.74 43.44
N PRO A 435 -12.69 -18.82 43.28
CA PRO A 435 -12.95 -18.12 42.02
C PRO A 435 -11.78 -17.19 41.67
N GLN A 436 -10.94 -16.83 42.65
CA GLN A 436 -9.80 -15.93 42.53
C GLN A 436 -8.54 -16.53 43.21
N PRO A 437 -7.32 -16.17 42.76
CA PRO A 437 -6.07 -16.57 43.42
C PRO A 437 -5.96 -16.01 44.84
N VAL A 438 -5.16 -16.66 45.69
CA VAL A 438 -4.99 -16.28 47.12
C VAL A 438 -3.52 -16.18 47.48
N LEU A 439 -3.21 -15.42 48.54
CA LEU A 439 -1.88 -15.36 49.14
C LEU A 439 -1.69 -16.53 50.11
N ALA A 440 -0.53 -17.17 50.09
CA ALA A 440 -0.13 -18.16 51.07
C ALA A 440 1.23 -17.80 51.68
N GLU A 441 1.23 -17.54 52.97
CA GLU A 441 2.41 -17.26 53.79
C GLU A 441 2.82 -18.54 54.52
N PHE A 442 4.01 -19.05 54.24
CA PHE A 442 4.61 -20.19 54.91
C PHE A 442 5.61 -19.69 55.94
N GLY A 443 5.49 -20.16 57.18
CA GLY A 443 6.48 -19.94 58.24
C GLY A 443 7.05 -21.27 58.71
N TYR A 444 8.36 -21.32 58.96
CA TYR A 444 9.08 -22.50 59.38
C TYR A 444 10.07 -22.19 60.50
N ASP A 445 9.87 -22.82 61.66
CA ASP A 445 10.69 -22.60 62.87
C ASP A 445 11.54 -23.85 63.23
N GLY A 446 11.70 -24.79 62.29
CA GLY A 446 12.38 -26.07 62.53
C GLY A 446 13.83 -26.15 62.02
N PRO A 447 14.63 -27.13 62.48
CA PRO A 447 15.88 -27.50 61.82
C PRO A 447 15.56 -28.14 60.46
N GLY A 448 16.21 -27.75 59.36
CA GLY A 448 16.02 -28.38 58.03
C GLY A 448 15.26 -27.52 57.01
N THR A 449 14.52 -28.16 56.08
CA THR A 449 13.78 -27.44 55.02
C THR A 449 12.30 -27.81 55.00
N LEU A 450 11.44 -26.80 54.85
CA LEU A 450 10.03 -26.98 54.52
C LEU A 450 9.87 -27.00 53.01
N ARG A 451 9.09 -27.95 52.49
CA ARG A 451 8.71 -28.03 51.07
C ARG A 451 7.20 -28.15 50.96
N ALA A 452 6.61 -27.37 50.08
CA ALA A 452 5.17 -27.39 49.85
C ALA A 452 4.84 -27.69 48.39
N TRP A 453 3.85 -28.56 48.17
CA TRP A 453 3.34 -28.91 46.84
C TRP A 453 1.84 -28.70 46.75
N LEU A 454 1.39 -28.08 45.66
CA LEU A 454 -0.01 -27.99 45.29
C LEU A 454 -0.42 -29.22 44.48
N ARG A 455 -1.39 -29.99 44.98
CA ARG A 455 -1.87 -31.24 44.39
C ARG A 455 -3.35 -31.16 44.02
N ARG A 456 -3.69 -31.79 42.89
CA ARG A 456 -5.08 -31.92 42.40
C ARG A 456 -5.90 -32.95 43.17
N THR A 457 -5.25 -34.02 43.62
CA THR A 457 -5.87 -35.11 44.40
C THR A 457 -5.03 -35.39 45.63
N GLU A 458 -5.61 -36.11 46.60
CA GLU A 458 -4.95 -36.46 47.86
C GLU A 458 -3.64 -37.24 47.67
N PHE A 459 -3.51 -37.97 46.57
CA PHE A 459 -2.40 -38.89 46.29
C PHE A 459 -1.63 -38.57 44.99
N GLY A 460 -2.01 -37.50 44.28
CA GLY A 460 -1.37 -37.15 43.00
C GLY A 460 0.00 -36.50 43.16
N ARG A 461 0.82 -36.53 42.09
CA ARG A 461 2.00 -35.66 41.98
C ARG A 461 1.55 -34.20 41.98
N GLY A 462 2.27 -33.35 42.71
CA GLY A 462 1.95 -31.93 42.85
C GLY A 462 3.06 -31.03 42.33
N THR A 463 2.71 -29.80 41.99
CA THR A 463 3.66 -28.76 41.60
C THR A 463 4.26 -28.14 42.86
N ARG A 464 5.59 -28.01 42.93
CA ARG A 464 6.25 -27.41 44.08
C ARG A 464 5.99 -25.91 44.10
N VAL A 465 5.40 -25.43 45.19
CA VAL A 465 4.96 -24.03 45.32
C VAL A 465 5.85 -23.21 46.26
N ALA A 466 6.29 -23.78 47.39
CA ALA A 466 7.17 -23.11 48.35
C ALA A 466 8.32 -24.01 48.81
N VAL A 467 9.44 -23.37 49.18
CA VAL A 467 10.56 -23.95 49.91
C VAL A 467 10.99 -22.93 50.97
N CYS A 468 11.07 -23.33 52.23
CA CYS A 468 11.62 -22.52 53.32
C CYS A 468 12.77 -23.30 53.97
N GLY A 469 13.73 -22.58 54.55
CA GLY A 469 14.89 -23.18 55.20
C GLY A 469 15.49 -22.22 56.24
N PRO A 470 16.63 -22.54 56.85
CA PRO A 470 17.22 -21.73 57.92
C PRO A 470 17.60 -20.31 57.46
N GLU A 471 17.98 -20.17 56.19
CA GLU A 471 18.36 -18.89 55.57
C GLU A 471 17.15 -18.06 55.09
N ALA A 472 16.01 -18.72 54.89
CA ALA A 472 14.74 -18.10 54.47
C ALA A 472 13.60 -18.80 55.22
N PRO A 473 13.35 -18.42 56.49
CA PRO A 473 12.41 -19.13 57.37
C PRO A 473 10.95 -18.91 56.98
N SER A 474 10.68 -17.98 56.06
CA SER A 474 9.35 -17.73 55.53
C SER A 474 9.35 -17.59 54.02
N ALA A 475 8.23 -17.95 53.40
CA ALA A 475 7.99 -17.75 51.98
C ALA A 475 6.55 -17.32 51.76
N THR A 476 6.34 -16.26 50.98
CA THR A 476 5.02 -15.80 50.58
C THR A 476 4.86 -16.02 49.07
N ILE A 477 3.76 -16.65 48.67
CA ILE A 477 3.48 -16.98 47.26
C ILE A 477 2.01 -16.75 46.90
N VAL A 478 1.75 -16.48 45.62
CA VAL A 478 0.39 -16.50 45.08
C VAL A 478 0.03 -17.93 44.68
N LEU A 479 -1.10 -18.43 45.17
CA LEU A 479 -1.67 -19.72 44.80
C LEU A 479 -2.76 -19.53 43.73
N ASP A 480 -2.41 -19.82 42.47
CA ASP A 480 -3.33 -19.87 41.33
C ASP A 480 -3.35 -21.27 40.70
N ASP A 481 -4.55 -21.79 40.41
CA ASP A 481 -4.76 -23.10 39.75
C ASP A 481 -4.57 -23.05 38.24
N ARG A 482 -4.93 -21.92 37.62
CA ARG A 482 -5.01 -21.78 36.16
C ARG A 482 -3.66 -22.02 35.48
N PRO A 483 -2.54 -21.44 35.95
CA PRO A 483 -1.24 -21.70 35.35
C PRO A 483 -0.72 -23.13 35.62
N VAL A 484 -1.23 -23.81 36.66
CA VAL A 484 -0.73 -25.14 37.05
C VAL A 484 -1.49 -26.28 36.36
N PHE A 485 -2.80 -26.14 36.14
CA PHE A 485 -3.66 -27.22 35.65
C PHE A 485 -4.52 -26.85 34.44
N GLY A 486 -4.40 -25.61 33.92
CA GLY A 486 -5.17 -25.12 32.78
C GLY A 486 -6.68 -24.93 33.02
N LYS A 487 -7.18 -25.30 34.21
CA LYS A 487 -8.59 -25.21 34.62
C LYS A 487 -8.67 -24.93 36.12
N THR A 488 -9.73 -24.24 36.54
CA THR A 488 -10.06 -24.05 37.96
C THR A 488 -10.41 -25.38 38.61
N LEU A 489 -9.78 -25.72 39.75
CA LEU A 489 -10.05 -26.96 40.47
C LEU A 489 -11.08 -26.75 41.58
N ALA A 490 -11.99 -27.72 41.73
CA ALA A 490 -13.01 -27.70 42.79
C ALA A 490 -12.46 -28.12 44.18
N LYS A 491 -11.30 -28.79 44.22
CA LYS A 491 -10.60 -29.21 45.46
C LYS A 491 -9.10 -29.13 45.24
N ARG A 492 -8.37 -28.61 46.24
CA ARG A 492 -6.91 -28.51 46.26
C ARG A 492 -6.36 -29.12 47.54
N TYR A 493 -5.19 -29.74 47.44
CA TYR A 493 -4.45 -30.23 48.59
C TYR A 493 -3.07 -29.58 48.60
N LEU A 494 -2.78 -28.84 49.66
CA LEU A 494 -1.43 -28.35 49.91
C LEU A 494 -0.74 -29.39 50.78
N HIS A 495 0.23 -30.09 50.21
CA HIS A 495 1.04 -31.07 50.91
C HIS A 495 2.30 -30.37 51.40
N VAL A 496 2.53 -30.37 52.71
CA VAL A 496 3.68 -29.74 53.37
C VAL A 496 4.53 -30.84 53.97
N GLU A 497 5.81 -30.87 53.62
CA GLU A 497 6.83 -31.73 54.23
C GLU A 497 7.82 -30.83 54.97
N SER A 498 8.10 -31.15 56.22
CA SER A 498 9.06 -30.42 57.04
C SER A 498 9.70 -31.36 58.07
N GLU A 499 10.82 -30.94 58.64
CA GLU A 499 11.49 -31.64 59.75
C GLU A 499 11.13 -31.05 61.12
N GLY A 500 10.46 -29.89 61.15
CA GLY A 500 10.01 -29.21 62.37
C GLY A 500 8.66 -28.51 62.24
N PRO A 501 8.30 -27.64 63.21
CA PRO A 501 7.02 -26.96 63.25
C PRO A 501 6.88 -25.95 62.11
N TRP A 502 5.67 -25.85 61.57
CA TRP A 502 5.35 -24.96 60.47
C TRP A 502 3.98 -24.32 60.60
N THR A 503 3.84 -23.18 59.93
CA THR A 503 2.58 -22.45 59.79
C THR A 503 2.30 -22.14 58.32
N VAL A 504 1.04 -22.22 57.92
CA VAL A 504 0.58 -21.76 56.60
C VAL A 504 -0.63 -20.86 56.79
N THR A 505 -0.50 -19.59 56.44
CA THR A 505 -1.58 -18.61 56.47
C THR A 505 -2.08 -18.34 55.07
N ILE A 506 -3.38 -18.54 54.84
CA ILE A 506 -4.05 -18.24 53.57
C ILE A 506 -4.86 -16.95 53.74
N SER A 507 -4.62 -15.98 52.87
CA SER A 507 -5.15 -14.61 52.99
C SER A 507 -5.41 -13.96 51.62
N GLY A 508 -6.00 -12.76 51.64
CA GLY A 508 -6.19 -11.90 50.46
C GLY A 508 -4.97 -11.04 50.12
N PRO A 509 -5.03 -10.28 49.01
CA PRO A 509 -3.92 -9.43 48.54
C PRO A 509 -3.49 -8.35 49.54
N ASP A 510 -4.38 -7.92 50.44
CA ASP A 510 -4.10 -6.85 51.42
C ASP A 510 -2.99 -7.21 52.43
N ARG A 511 -2.60 -8.50 52.53
CA ARG A 511 -1.47 -8.94 53.36
C ARG A 511 -0.12 -8.90 52.64
N ALA A 512 -0.09 -8.67 51.33
CA ALA A 512 1.16 -8.51 50.61
C ALA A 512 1.91 -7.27 51.13
N ARG A 513 3.23 -7.39 51.31
CA ARG A 513 4.05 -6.29 51.84
C ARG A 513 4.05 -5.11 50.87
N GLU A 514 3.66 -3.93 51.34
CA GLU A 514 3.60 -2.75 50.49
C GLU A 514 4.98 -2.12 50.25
N PHE A 515 5.18 -1.57 49.05
CA PHE A 515 6.32 -0.72 48.75
C PHE A 515 5.99 0.28 47.62
N THR A 516 6.73 1.38 47.55
CA THR A 516 6.43 2.49 46.62
C THR A 516 7.58 2.83 45.67
N GLY A 517 8.82 2.52 46.04
CA GLY A 517 9.99 2.89 45.23
C GLY A 517 11.11 1.86 45.28
N SER A 518 11.48 1.39 46.48
CA SER A 518 12.44 0.31 46.63
C SER A 518 12.05 -0.66 47.73
N ALA A 519 12.48 -1.90 47.62
CA ALA A 519 12.32 -2.92 48.64
C ALA A 519 13.48 -3.92 48.58
N THR A 520 13.77 -4.54 49.72
CA THR A 520 14.71 -5.65 49.83
C THR A 520 14.03 -6.84 50.50
N GLY A 521 14.49 -8.05 50.19
CA GLY A 521 13.97 -9.26 50.81
C GLY A 521 14.86 -10.46 50.53
N SER A 522 14.38 -11.64 50.91
CA SER A 522 15.06 -12.91 50.65
C SER A 522 14.05 -13.99 50.32
N GLY A 523 14.49 -14.98 49.55
CA GLY A 523 13.62 -16.11 49.16
C GLY A 523 12.40 -15.67 48.33
N ALA A 524 11.29 -16.36 48.54
CA ALA A 524 10.04 -16.08 47.82
C ALA A 524 9.15 -15.11 48.61
N GLU A 525 8.82 -13.97 48.01
CA GLU A 525 7.95 -12.96 48.61
C GLU A 525 6.94 -12.41 47.60
N VAL A 526 5.84 -11.87 48.13
CA VAL A 526 4.82 -11.16 47.36
C VAL A 526 4.71 -9.75 47.89
N LEU A 527 4.84 -8.77 46.99
CA LEU A 527 4.78 -7.34 47.32
C LEU A 527 3.61 -6.66 46.59
N SER A 528 2.96 -5.72 47.27
CA SER A 528 1.98 -4.83 46.66
C SER A 528 2.65 -3.49 46.33
N TYR A 529 2.68 -3.12 45.05
CA TYR A 529 3.28 -1.87 44.61
C TYR A 529 2.28 -0.72 44.70
N ARG A 530 2.59 0.33 45.47
CA ARG A 530 1.73 1.50 45.69
C ARG A 530 2.19 2.76 44.92
N GLY A 531 3.28 2.66 44.15
CA GLY A 531 3.79 3.79 43.36
C GLY A 531 3.12 3.96 41.99
N ALA A 532 3.53 5.00 41.28
CA ALA A 532 3.11 5.26 39.89
C ALA A 532 3.72 4.23 38.92
N ALA A 533 3.13 4.03 37.75
CA ALA A 533 3.67 3.12 36.75
C ALA A 533 5.16 3.44 36.45
N GLY A 534 6.01 2.42 36.50
CA GLY A 534 7.45 2.61 36.40
C GLY A 534 8.20 1.38 35.90
N ILE A 535 9.51 1.55 35.73
CA ILE A 535 10.44 0.50 35.31
C ILE A 535 11.12 -0.03 36.56
N ALA A 536 10.86 -1.29 36.87
CA ALA A 536 11.46 -2.00 37.98
C ALA A 536 12.77 -2.67 37.57
N VAL A 537 13.76 -2.59 38.45
CA VAL A 537 15.05 -3.27 38.35
C VAL A 537 15.20 -4.18 39.55
N LEU A 538 15.15 -5.48 39.33
CA LEU A 538 15.48 -6.48 40.34
C LEU A 538 16.96 -6.83 40.24
N THR A 539 17.67 -6.75 41.37
CA THR A 539 19.08 -7.12 41.51
C THR A 539 19.23 -8.22 42.55
N CYS A 540 19.86 -9.32 42.17
CA CYS A 540 20.25 -10.41 43.07
C CYS A 540 21.78 -10.36 43.23
N PRO A 541 22.32 -9.88 44.37
CA PRO A 541 23.77 -9.69 44.56
C PRO A 541 24.57 -10.97 44.36
N ASP A 542 24.00 -12.11 44.76
CA ASP A 542 24.65 -13.41 44.74
C ASP A 542 24.60 -14.10 43.37
N GLY A 543 23.93 -13.49 42.37
CA GLY A 543 23.79 -14.07 41.03
C GLY A 543 22.92 -15.32 40.96
N GLU A 544 22.17 -15.61 42.03
CA GLU A 544 21.27 -16.75 42.11
C GLU A 544 20.05 -16.60 41.19
N PRO A 545 19.52 -17.70 40.63
CA PRO A 545 18.40 -17.64 39.72
C PRO A 545 17.14 -17.11 40.43
N HIS A 546 16.44 -16.21 39.74
CA HIS A 546 15.22 -15.60 40.21
C HIS A 546 14.13 -15.63 39.15
N GLN A 547 12.88 -15.63 39.61
CA GLN A 547 11.69 -15.55 38.78
C GLN A 547 10.79 -14.42 39.31
N VAL A 548 10.30 -13.57 38.40
CA VAL A 548 9.33 -12.53 38.71
C VAL A 548 8.04 -12.78 37.96
N ARG A 549 6.93 -12.73 38.67
CA ARG A 549 5.57 -12.79 38.10
C ARG A 549 4.79 -11.56 38.51
N LEU A 550 3.99 -11.03 37.59
CA LEU A 550 3.12 -9.88 37.81
C LEU A 550 1.66 -10.28 37.83
N TYR A 551 0.95 -9.75 38.81
CA TYR A 551 -0.46 -9.96 39.04
C TYR A 551 -1.17 -8.61 39.16
N GLY A 552 -2.45 -8.59 38.82
CA GLY A 552 -3.33 -7.48 39.16
C GLY A 552 -3.57 -7.39 40.69
N PRO A 553 -4.25 -6.34 41.15
CA PRO A 553 -4.56 -6.16 42.58
C PRO A 553 -5.41 -7.31 43.16
N ASN A 554 -6.13 -8.05 42.29
CA ASN A 554 -6.92 -9.23 42.64
C ASN A 554 -6.12 -10.55 42.58
N LEU A 555 -4.79 -10.49 42.52
CA LEU A 555 -3.87 -11.63 42.39
C LEU A 555 -4.04 -12.45 41.09
N VAL A 556 -4.83 -11.99 40.12
CA VAL A 556 -4.94 -12.64 38.80
C VAL A 556 -3.70 -12.31 37.98
N ALA A 557 -3.08 -13.32 37.37
CA ALA A 557 -1.90 -13.13 36.54
C ALA A 557 -2.22 -12.20 35.36
N LEU A 558 -1.33 -11.23 35.11
CA LEU A 558 -1.48 -10.37 33.94
C LEU A 558 -1.24 -11.17 32.66
N PRO A 559 -2.01 -10.93 31.58
CA PRO A 559 -1.95 -11.72 30.36
C PRO A 559 -0.55 -11.68 29.73
N GLY A 560 -0.04 -12.87 29.36
CA GLY A 560 1.27 -13.00 28.71
C GLY A 560 2.49 -12.83 29.63
N CYS A 561 2.31 -12.60 30.94
CA CYS A 561 3.41 -12.27 31.88
C CYS A 561 4.00 -13.44 32.66
N ASP A 562 3.94 -14.69 32.18
CA ASP A 562 4.46 -15.84 32.94
C ASP A 562 5.72 -16.45 32.32
N PRO A 563 6.92 -16.24 32.93
CA PRO A 563 7.32 -15.16 33.84
C PRO A 563 7.76 -13.88 33.12
N VAL A 564 7.58 -12.71 33.74
CA VAL A 564 8.02 -11.42 33.17
C VAL A 564 9.55 -11.32 33.13
N ALA A 565 10.21 -11.93 34.11
CA ALA A 565 11.66 -12.11 34.15
C ALA A 565 12.00 -13.47 34.78
N SER A 566 12.96 -14.17 34.18
CA SER A 566 13.49 -15.43 34.70
C SER A 566 14.97 -15.56 34.39
N THR A 567 15.79 -15.94 35.36
CA THR A 567 17.18 -16.33 35.13
C THR A 567 17.35 -17.83 35.35
N ALA A 568 18.20 -18.48 34.54
CA ALA A 568 18.39 -19.93 34.56
C ALA A 568 19.57 -20.33 35.45
N ALA A 569 19.45 -21.45 36.16
CA ALA A 569 20.54 -22.05 36.91
C ALA A 569 21.59 -22.63 35.93
N GLY A 570 22.74 -21.98 35.78
CA GLY A 570 23.86 -22.51 34.98
C GLY A 570 24.57 -21.51 34.05
N GLY A 571 24.16 -20.24 34.03
CA GLY A 571 24.92 -19.18 33.34
C GLY A 571 26.24 -18.89 34.03
N ARG A 572 27.28 -18.53 33.26
CA ARG A 572 28.56 -18.06 33.81
C ARG A 572 28.27 -16.80 34.66
N PRO A 573 28.65 -16.74 35.95
CA PRO A 573 28.34 -15.59 36.80
C PRO A 573 28.98 -14.34 36.22
N SER A 574 28.16 -13.47 35.62
CA SER A 574 28.53 -12.10 35.28
C SER A 574 28.07 -11.20 36.43
N MET A 575 28.67 -10.02 36.55
CA MET A 575 28.31 -9.00 37.55
C MET A 575 26.80 -8.96 37.82
N ALA A 576 26.40 -9.13 39.09
CA ALA A 576 25.05 -9.02 39.66
C ALA A 576 23.91 -9.19 38.65
N ASP A 577 23.25 -10.35 38.67
CA ASP A 577 22.10 -10.63 37.80
C ASP A 577 21.02 -9.57 38.02
N ARG A 578 20.75 -8.81 36.95
CA ARG A 578 19.77 -7.72 36.90
C ARG A 578 18.69 -8.05 35.89
N SER A 579 17.44 -7.89 36.30
CA SER A 579 16.28 -7.99 35.41
C SER A 579 15.49 -6.70 35.43
N THR A 580 15.12 -6.22 34.24
CA THR A 580 14.38 -4.98 34.06
C THR A 580 13.01 -5.29 33.47
N PHE A 581 11.96 -4.79 34.11
CA PHE A 581 10.59 -5.03 33.66
C PHE A 581 9.66 -3.86 33.99
N ALA A 582 8.61 -3.73 33.21
CA ALA A 582 7.56 -2.73 33.39
C ALA A 582 6.66 -3.14 34.57
N LEU A 583 6.39 -2.19 35.46
CA LEU A 583 5.58 -2.38 36.66
C LEU A 583 4.39 -1.41 36.63
N PRO A 584 3.17 -1.90 36.35
CA PRO A 584 1.95 -1.08 36.40
C PRO A 584 1.70 -0.55 37.81
N ALA A 585 0.98 0.57 37.91
CA ALA A 585 0.49 1.05 39.19
C ALA A 585 -0.42 0.00 39.85
N GLN A 586 -0.33 -0.16 41.18
CA GLN A 586 -1.14 -1.10 41.96
C GLN A 586 -0.91 -2.59 41.62
N ALA A 587 0.13 -2.93 40.85
CA ALA A 587 0.46 -4.31 40.56
C ALA A 587 0.94 -5.05 41.81
N VAL A 588 0.62 -6.34 41.88
CA VAL A 588 1.18 -7.26 42.86
C VAL A 588 2.26 -8.08 42.18
N LEU A 589 3.45 -8.13 42.77
CA LEU A 589 4.58 -8.87 42.22
C LEU A 589 4.93 -10.04 43.13
N GLN A 590 5.27 -11.17 42.54
CA GLN A 590 5.85 -12.31 43.25
C GLN A 590 7.29 -12.51 42.77
N ILE A 591 8.24 -12.38 43.69
CA ILE A 591 9.64 -12.70 43.46
C ILE A 591 9.88 -14.09 44.03
N ARG A 592 10.55 -14.96 43.28
CA ARG A 592 11.00 -16.27 43.75
C ARG A 592 12.49 -16.37 43.54
N THR A 593 13.24 -16.51 44.62
CA THR A 593 14.67 -16.84 44.58
C THR A 593 14.92 -18.16 45.32
N ALA A 594 16.08 -18.78 45.12
CA ALA A 594 16.50 -19.98 45.85
C ALA A 594 16.96 -19.70 47.30
N GLY A 595 16.42 -18.67 47.95
CA GLY A 595 16.84 -18.20 49.29
C GLY A 595 17.72 -16.96 49.26
N ALA A 596 18.22 -16.57 48.09
CA ALA A 596 19.10 -15.42 47.92
C ALA A 596 18.43 -14.08 48.29
N HIS A 597 19.28 -13.14 48.72
CA HIS A 597 18.88 -11.75 48.92
C HIS A 597 18.60 -11.08 47.59
N TRP A 598 17.59 -10.21 47.57
CA TRP A 598 17.24 -9.43 46.40
C TRP A 598 16.89 -7.99 46.78
N ARG A 599 17.08 -7.10 45.82
CA ARG A 599 16.69 -5.69 45.90
C ARG A 599 15.93 -5.31 44.64
N ILE A 600 14.78 -4.67 44.81
CA ILE A 600 14.02 -4.06 43.72
C ILE A 600 14.05 -2.54 43.88
N ASP A 601 14.32 -1.83 42.80
CA ASP A 601 14.21 -0.39 42.69
C ASP A 601 13.31 -0.04 41.50
N VAL A 602 12.39 0.90 41.66
CA VAL A 602 11.41 1.30 40.64
C VAL A 602 11.62 2.75 40.27
N THR A 603 11.85 3.01 38.99
CA THR A 603 11.94 4.36 38.42
C THR A 603 10.60 4.70 37.76
N PRO A 604 9.89 5.77 38.19
CA PRO A 604 8.66 6.21 37.54
C PRO A 604 8.87 6.46 36.04
N LEU A 605 7.86 6.16 35.21
CA LEU A 605 7.98 6.24 33.75
C LEU A 605 8.42 7.63 33.26
N GLU A 606 7.96 8.71 33.91
CA GLU A 606 8.34 10.09 33.60
C GLU A 606 9.84 10.38 33.79
N GLN A 607 10.50 9.60 34.65
CA GLN A 607 11.93 9.72 34.95
C GLN A 607 12.76 8.64 34.24
N ALA A 608 12.10 7.67 33.60
CA ALA A 608 12.72 6.52 32.97
C ALA A 608 13.37 6.82 31.61
N ASP A 609 13.27 8.06 31.11
CA ASP A 609 13.99 8.51 29.92
C ASP A 609 15.43 9.00 30.25
N ALA A 610 15.78 9.15 31.54
CA ALA A 610 17.12 9.54 31.98
C ALA A 610 18.09 8.36 32.02
N ASP A 611 19.41 8.64 31.89
CA ASP A 611 20.44 7.61 31.99
C ASP A 611 20.46 6.95 33.37
N GLY A 612 20.02 5.69 33.43
CA GLY A 612 19.94 4.91 34.66
C GLY A 612 19.60 3.44 34.40
N PRO A 613 19.68 2.58 35.43
CA PRO A 613 19.37 1.15 35.30
C PRO A 613 17.88 0.87 35.05
N GLY A 614 16.97 1.76 35.47
CA GLY A 614 15.53 1.69 35.26
C GLY A 614 15.04 2.47 34.04
N ARG A 615 15.83 2.52 32.95
CA ARG A 615 15.48 3.31 31.77
C ARG A 615 14.71 2.53 30.71
N VAL A 616 13.83 3.21 29.99
CA VAL A 616 13.22 2.69 28.77
C VAL A 616 14.24 2.82 27.64
N ARG A 617 14.59 1.71 26.97
CA ARG A 617 15.59 1.74 25.91
C ARG A 617 14.94 2.14 24.58
N PRO A 618 15.27 3.30 23.99
CA PRO A 618 14.72 3.67 22.70
C PRO A 618 15.39 2.86 21.58
N PHE A 619 14.64 2.56 20.52
CA PHE A 619 15.20 2.03 19.28
C PHE A 619 14.41 2.49 18.05
N ASP A 620 15.11 2.80 16.97
CA ASP A 620 14.50 3.24 15.70
C ASP A 620 14.57 2.14 14.63
N ARG A 621 15.72 1.46 14.50
CA ARG A 621 15.97 0.44 13.47
C ARG A 621 16.24 -0.94 14.04
N SER A 622 17.03 -1.01 15.11
CA SER A 622 17.35 -2.28 15.72
C SER A 622 17.79 -2.11 17.16
N ILE A 623 17.45 -3.07 17.99
CA ILE A 623 17.93 -3.20 19.36
C ILE A 623 18.14 -4.67 19.67
N ALA A 624 19.15 -4.95 20.48
CA ALA A 624 19.42 -6.29 20.97
C ALA A 624 19.72 -6.24 22.47
N GLY A 625 19.59 -7.39 23.11
CA GLY A 625 19.89 -7.58 24.51
C GLY A 625 20.13 -9.04 24.84
N ASP A 626 20.63 -9.26 26.05
CA ASP A 626 20.91 -10.56 26.67
C ASP A 626 20.03 -10.81 27.91
N ARG A 627 19.14 -9.86 28.22
CA ARG A 627 18.33 -9.81 29.44
C ARG A 627 17.00 -9.13 29.16
N THR A 628 16.05 -9.28 30.08
CA THR A 628 14.76 -8.57 29.99
C THR A 628 14.95 -7.06 29.94
N ALA A 629 14.11 -6.39 29.17
CA ALA A 629 14.18 -4.95 28.98
C ALA A 629 12.82 -4.37 28.63
N VAL A 630 12.62 -3.11 29.01
CA VAL A 630 11.54 -2.28 28.49
C VAL A 630 12.11 -1.42 27.37
N VAL A 631 11.50 -1.49 26.20
CA VAL A 631 11.97 -0.77 25.00
C VAL A 631 10.86 0.11 24.44
N ARG A 632 11.23 1.25 23.86
CA ARG A 632 10.32 2.15 23.16
C ARG A 632 10.69 2.20 21.69
N TYR A 633 9.75 1.86 20.82
CA TYR A 633 9.95 1.97 19.39
C TYR A 633 9.83 3.44 18.96
N LEU A 634 10.92 4.04 18.48
CA LEU A 634 10.97 5.40 17.93
C LEU A 634 11.01 5.40 16.40
N GLY A 635 11.00 4.21 15.79
CA GLY A 635 10.98 4.07 14.34
C GLY A 635 9.61 4.40 13.74
N PRO A 636 9.55 4.56 12.41
CA PRO A 636 8.29 4.80 11.72
C PRO A 636 7.37 3.57 11.78
N PRO A 637 6.04 3.72 11.74
CA PRO A 637 5.12 2.59 11.91
C PRO A 637 5.35 1.50 10.86
N GLY A 638 5.52 0.24 11.26
CA GLY A 638 5.83 -0.81 10.31
C GLY A 638 6.23 -2.15 10.92
N PRO A 639 6.60 -3.13 10.07
CA PRO A 639 6.96 -4.47 10.52
C PRO A 639 8.32 -4.49 11.23
N VAL A 640 8.33 -5.11 12.41
CA VAL A 640 9.53 -5.40 13.19
C VAL A 640 9.63 -6.90 13.35
N LEU A 641 10.82 -7.43 13.04
CA LEU A 641 11.17 -8.82 13.25
C LEU A 641 11.78 -8.97 14.64
N PHE A 642 11.18 -9.85 15.43
CA PHE A 642 11.71 -10.30 16.71
C PHE A 642 12.42 -11.64 16.57
N ARG A 643 13.58 -11.76 17.21
CA ARG A 643 14.32 -13.01 17.39
C ARG A 643 14.63 -13.15 18.85
N GLY A 644 14.03 -14.13 19.52
CA GLY A 644 14.21 -14.39 20.95
C GLY A 644 14.84 -15.74 21.26
N GLY A 645 14.88 -16.69 20.31
CA GLY A 645 15.09 -18.10 20.64
C GLY A 645 13.98 -18.63 21.55
N ASP A 646 14.19 -19.83 22.12
CA ASP A 646 13.23 -20.56 22.97
C ASP A 646 12.97 -19.92 24.36
N ALA A 647 13.36 -18.66 24.56
CA ALA A 647 13.65 -18.14 25.90
C ALA A 647 13.13 -16.73 26.15
N PHE A 648 12.90 -15.92 25.11
CA PHE A 648 12.40 -14.55 25.22
C PHE A 648 11.08 -14.37 24.49
N GLY A 649 10.12 -13.68 25.13
CA GLY A 649 8.87 -13.24 24.51
C GLY A 649 8.77 -11.71 24.42
N VAL A 650 7.76 -11.20 23.73
CA VAL A 650 7.48 -9.75 23.61
C VAL A 650 6.02 -9.45 23.91
N LEU A 651 5.80 -8.48 24.80
CA LEU A 651 4.48 -7.93 25.11
C LEU A 651 4.43 -6.46 24.68
N GLU A 652 3.27 -6.06 24.17
CA GLU A 652 2.91 -4.66 23.94
C GLU A 652 2.29 -4.07 25.22
N LEU A 653 2.75 -2.89 25.62
CA LEU A 653 2.32 -2.19 26.83
C LEU A 653 1.52 -0.94 26.47
N ASP A 654 0.52 -0.61 27.29
CA ASP A 654 -0.16 0.68 27.23
C ASP A 654 0.65 1.80 27.94
N ALA A 655 0.08 3.01 27.98
CA ALA A 655 0.66 4.15 28.67
C ALA A 655 0.77 3.97 30.20
N ALA A 656 -0.02 3.07 30.80
CA ALA A 656 0.03 2.69 32.21
C ALA A 656 0.97 1.50 32.48
N LEU A 657 1.75 1.07 31.47
CA LEU A 657 2.63 -0.09 31.49
C LEU A 657 1.92 -1.43 31.67
N THR A 658 0.61 -1.47 31.46
CA THR A 658 -0.19 -2.69 31.51
C THR A 658 -0.03 -3.47 30.21
N PRO A 659 0.24 -4.79 30.27
CA PRO A 659 0.27 -5.63 29.09
C PRO A 659 -1.09 -5.65 28.37
N VAL A 660 -1.11 -5.23 27.12
CA VAL A 660 -2.32 -5.21 26.28
C VAL A 660 -2.38 -6.43 25.37
N ARG A 661 -1.21 -6.81 24.82
CA ARG A 661 -1.13 -7.85 23.79
C ARG A 661 0.20 -8.61 23.86
N THR A 662 0.13 -9.93 23.69
CA THR A 662 1.32 -10.75 23.45
C THR A 662 1.65 -10.72 21.95
N LEU A 663 2.85 -10.23 21.62
CA LEU A 663 3.34 -10.11 20.24
C LEU A 663 4.17 -11.32 19.83
N ALA A 664 4.92 -11.90 20.76
CA ALA A 664 5.68 -13.14 20.58
C ALA A 664 5.75 -13.91 21.90
N THR A 665 5.60 -15.23 21.86
CA THR A 665 5.85 -16.10 23.02
C THR A 665 7.29 -16.64 23.00
N PRO A 666 7.82 -17.12 24.13
CA PRO A 666 9.17 -17.69 24.18
C PRO A 666 9.40 -18.86 23.21
N ASP A 667 8.36 -19.58 22.79
CA ASP A 667 8.48 -20.69 21.85
C ASP A 667 8.46 -20.24 20.37
N ASP A 668 8.19 -18.96 20.11
CA ASP A 668 8.05 -18.42 18.75
C ASP A 668 9.38 -17.87 18.22
N ASP A 669 10.04 -18.64 17.35
CA ASP A 669 11.21 -18.17 16.64
C ASP A 669 10.85 -17.32 15.40
N ASP A 670 11.58 -16.23 15.18
CA ASP A 670 11.42 -15.31 14.02
C ASP A 670 9.99 -14.75 13.83
N THR A 671 9.43 -14.09 14.86
CA THR A 671 8.08 -13.51 14.77
C THR A 671 8.10 -12.10 14.18
N GLU A 672 7.25 -11.83 13.20
CA GLU A 672 7.05 -10.50 12.62
C GLU A 672 5.73 -9.88 13.11
N PHE A 673 5.81 -8.67 13.65
CA PHE A 673 4.63 -7.91 14.08
C PHE A 673 4.76 -6.43 13.69
N HIS A 674 3.63 -5.74 13.59
CA HIS A 674 3.58 -4.33 13.24
C HIS A 674 3.58 -3.46 14.50
N LEU A 675 4.47 -2.48 14.55
CA LEU A 675 4.55 -1.52 15.64
C LEU A 675 4.18 -0.11 15.16
N ARG A 676 3.51 0.66 16.02
CA ARG A 676 3.29 2.10 15.85
C ARG A 676 4.45 2.91 16.44
N THR A 677 4.64 4.16 16.02
CA THR A 677 5.68 4.99 16.63
C THR A 677 5.33 5.24 18.10
N HIS A 678 6.33 5.24 18.98
CA HIS A 678 6.25 5.32 20.44
C HIS A 678 5.65 4.13 21.18
N THR A 679 5.39 3.00 20.50
CA THR A 679 4.93 1.75 21.15
C THR A 679 5.93 1.32 22.24
N LEU A 680 5.42 1.04 23.43
CA LEU A 680 6.17 0.47 24.55
C LEU A 680 6.09 -1.05 24.52
N LEU A 681 7.23 -1.70 24.68
CA LEU A 681 7.32 -3.16 24.67
C LEU A 681 8.06 -3.66 25.91
N GLN A 682 7.59 -4.78 26.46
CA GLN A 682 8.32 -5.58 27.43
C GLN A 682 8.91 -6.80 26.74
N VAL A 683 10.23 -6.95 26.78
CA VAL A 683 10.88 -8.22 26.47
C VAL A 683 10.86 -9.09 27.74
N THR A 684 10.15 -10.21 27.68
CA THR A 684 9.91 -11.15 28.78
C THR A 684 10.79 -12.39 28.69
N GLY A 685 10.81 -13.23 29.74
CA GLY A 685 11.56 -14.48 29.76
C GLY A 685 13.00 -14.32 30.25
N GLY A 686 13.93 -15.05 29.64
CA GLY A 686 15.36 -14.95 29.93
C GLY A 686 16.23 -16.07 29.38
N HIS A 687 17.55 -15.91 29.53
CA HIS A 687 18.66 -16.68 28.97
C HIS A 687 18.82 -16.61 27.44
N GLY A 688 20.02 -16.26 26.97
CA GLY A 688 20.35 -16.15 25.55
C GLY A 688 20.42 -14.70 25.08
N THR A 689 20.22 -14.46 23.79
CA THR A 689 20.17 -13.12 23.22
C THR A 689 18.90 -12.94 22.42
N TRP A 690 18.37 -11.72 22.44
CA TRP A 690 17.23 -11.33 21.64
C TRP A 690 17.56 -10.11 20.80
N SER A 691 16.82 -9.94 19.69
CA SER A 691 16.90 -8.76 18.86
C SER A 691 15.54 -8.38 18.28
N LEU A 692 15.28 -7.08 18.20
CA LEU A 692 14.21 -6.47 17.43
C LEU A 692 14.86 -5.71 16.29
N LYS A 693 14.46 -5.98 15.05
CA LYS A 693 15.00 -5.30 13.86
C LYS A 693 13.85 -4.90 12.95
N GLU A 694 13.85 -3.65 12.52
CA GLU A 694 12.98 -3.18 11.44
C GLU A 694 13.18 -4.08 10.22
N ALA A 695 12.10 -4.70 9.74
CA ALA A 695 12.16 -5.63 8.63
C ALA A 695 12.37 -4.85 7.31
N HIS A 696 13.61 -4.63 6.91
CA HIS A 696 13.92 -4.03 5.61
C HIS A 696 13.73 -5.03 4.47
N LEU A 697 13.02 -4.61 3.42
CA LEU A 697 12.74 -5.33 2.17
C LEU A 697 13.96 -6.01 1.49
N ALA A 698 15.19 -5.60 1.79
CA ALA A 698 16.41 -6.19 1.21
C ALA A 698 16.75 -7.58 1.76
N ASP A 699 16.43 -7.87 3.03
CA ASP A 699 16.73 -9.17 3.66
C ASP A 699 15.72 -10.27 3.25
N ARG A 700 14.54 -9.92 2.71
CA ARG A 700 13.50 -10.87 2.26
C ARG A 700 13.81 -11.59 0.93
N LYS A 701 14.82 -11.15 0.16
CA LYS A 701 15.21 -11.83 -1.10
C LYS A 701 16.24 -12.95 -0.93
N ARG A 702 16.73 -13.16 0.30
CA ARG A 702 17.75 -14.20 0.60
C ARG A 702 17.19 -15.38 1.41
N ARG A 703 15.92 -15.37 1.79
CA ARG A 703 15.22 -16.53 2.36
C ARG A 703 14.40 -17.24 1.29
#